data_AF-A0A7K7NJ49-F1
#
_entry.id   AF-A0A7K7NJ49-F1
#
_cell.length_a   1.000
_cell.length_b   1.000
_cell.length_c   1.000
_cell.angle_alpha   90.00
_cell.angle_beta   90.00
_cell.angle_gamma   90.00
#
_symmetry.space_group_name_H-M   'P 1'
#
loop_
_entity.id
_entity.type
_entity.pdbx_description
1 polymer ?
#
loop_
_entity_poly.entity_id
_entity_poly.type
_entity_poly.pdbx_seq_one_letter_code
_entity_poly.pdbx_strand_id
1 'polypeptide(L)'
;SHDCLSTQFGGEPMSYTRFSIARQMDGDNSHVEMKLAADDEEGGEIGRPEHLHANMPPPWRRGKNRCFLVIAAVLLLLIGFLIGYLSYGGRMQKASRCLDGSGKCEMTPTTSYLVDDDEAEEEEVPGPPVLYWPELRTILSNKLSARRLEDNLRQRASKDSFEAGQSEDESVASYIHDQFTSFLLDEVWNDEHYIKLQVKGSSNNKVSILENGEEEELESPDAYVAYSKSGSVVGKPVHVNYGLKADFQKLQKQGVSLNETIIIFRAGKITLAEKVANAEEAGAVGALMYLDPSDYKMTDALAPFGHAHLGTGDPFTPGFPSFNHTQFPPVESSGLPRIAVQTISSKAVGKLFRRMDGENCFLEWNSGVLGCKVMLSSTSNLAVKLSVNNIMVDRKILNIFGAIKGFEEPDRYVVIGAQRDSWGPGAAKAGIGTAILLELAHVISDMVKHDGYKPRRSIIFASWSAGEYGAVGATEWLEGYSATLHAKAFTYINLDAAVLGFNNMKISASPLLYTLLERTMKGVKDPAKDSGSLYDRVGSDWVKTVVPLGLDNAAFPFLAYSGIPVVSFGFCNKEEEYSFLGTTEDTVENLKKIDKLYALMRAAAEVAGQIALRLTHDHELFLDFERYGEELLAFQEKFLPYYRDVKALGLTLNWLFFARGDFQRATDALRRDIANSDKENRVVRRALNDRIMKVEYDFLSPYLSPKDTPFRHIFFGKGSHTLQSLLENLQLLRTSRDSVNVNMLKEQLALVTWTIKGAANALVGDIWDTDNEF
;
A
#
# COMPACT_ATOMS: atom_id res chain seq x y z
N SER A 1 -40.37 -31.07 20.54
CA SER A 1 -41.42 -30.04 20.78
C SER A 1 -40.80 -28.92 21.58
N HIS A 2 -41.01 -27.69 21.14
CA HIS A 2 -40.37 -26.43 21.55
C HIS A 2 -39.00 -26.13 20.93
N ASP A 3 -39.01 -25.92 19.62
CA ASP A 3 -38.30 -24.78 19.02
C ASP A 3 -39.26 -23.59 18.98
N CYS A 4 -38.72 -22.39 19.20
CA CYS A 4 -39.05 -21.09 18.59
C CYS A 4 -38.93 -19.96 19.62
N LEU A 5 -38.12 -18.95 19.28
CA LEU A 5 -38.00 -17.58 19.81
C LEU A 5 -36.57 -17.19 20.23
N SER A 6 -35.69 -16.90 19.26
CA SER A 6 -34.77 -15.74 19.34
C SER A 6 -34.10 -15.45 17.99
N THR A 7 -34.85 -14.92 17.02
CA THR A 7 -34.27 -14.26 15.84
C THR A 7 -35.06 -12.99 15.56
N GLN A 8 -34.79 -11.96 16.36
CA GLN A 8 -35.11 -10.58 16.02
C GLN A 8 -34.05 -9.71 16.70
N PHE A 9 -33.35 -8.91 15.89
CA PHE A 9 -32.23 -8.02 16.21
C PHE A 9 -30.82 -8.67 16.20
N GLY A 10 -30.31 -8.85 14.98
CA GLY A 10 -28.90 -8.96 14.66
C GLY A 10 -28.77 -8.83 13.15
N GLY A 11 -28.44 -7.63 12.65
CA GLY A 11 -28.04 -7.50 11.26
C GLY A 11 -26.72 -8.24 11.09
N GLU A 12 -26.68 -9.26 10.24
CA GLU A 12 -25.42 -9.92 9.91
C GLU A 12 -24.46 -8.89 9.30
N PRO A 13 -23.16 -8.92 9.65
CA PRO A 13 -22.18 -8.00 9.09
C PRO A 13 -22.14 -8.16 7.57
N MET A 14 -22.12 -7.02 6.86
CA MET A 14 -22.02 -7.01 5.40
C MET A 14 -20.65 -7.56 4.99
N SER A 15 -20.60 -8.83 4.59
CA SER A 15 -19.42 -9.44 3.98
C SER A 15 -19.50 -9.27 2.46
N TYR A 16 -18.43 -8.73 1.88
CA TYR A 16 -18.27 -8.63 0.44
C TYR A 16 -17.25 -9.68 -0.01
N THR A 17 -17.70 -10.63 -0.82
CA THR A 17 -16.79 -11.48 -1.61
C THR A 17 -17.13 -11.29 -3.08
N ARG A 18 -16.11 -11.00 -3.90
CA ARG A 18 -16.32 -10.59 -5.31
C ARG A 18 -16.87 -11.72 -6.19
N PHE A 19 -16.80 -12.97 -5.73
CA PHE A 19 -17.18 -14.17 -6.48
C PHE A 19 -18.40 -14.93 -5.91
N SER A 20 -19.03 -14.47 -4.83
CA SER A 20 -20.27 -15.10 -4.31
C SER A 20 -21.56 -14.56 -4.91
N ILE A 21 -21.54 -13.96 -6.12
CA ILE A 21 -22.76 -13.82 -6.95
C ILE A 21 -23.07 -15.18 -7.60
N ALA A 22 -23.19 -16.21 -6.77
CA ALA A 22 -23.99 -17.38 -7.05
C ALA A 22 -25.04 -17.40 -5.96
N ARG A 23 -26.14 -16.68 -6.17
CA ARG A 23 -27.38 -16.97 -5.43
C ARG A 23 -27.66 -18.46 -5.68
N GLN A 24 -27.53 -19.29 -4.65
CA GLN A 24 -28.26 -20.55 -4.59
C GLN A 24 -29.74 -20.19 -4.67
N MET A 25 -30.32 -20.29 -5.86
CA MET A 25 -31.76 -20.38 -6.02
C MET A 25 -32.10 -21.86 -6.02
N ASP A 26 -32.40 -22.39 -4.84
CA ASP A 26 -33.28 -23.55 -4.78
C ASP A 26 -34.68 -23.08 -5.21
N GLY A 27 -35.16 -23.61 -6.33
CA GLY A 27 -36.58 -23.55 -6.71
C GLY A 27 -36.89 -22.99 -8.09
N ASP A 28 -37.26 -23.91 -8.99
CA ASP A 28 -38.09 -23.74 -10.20
C ASP A 28 -37.47 -23.27 -11.52
N ASN A 29 -37.12 -24.28 -12.33
CA ASN A 29 -37.42 -24.43 -13.76
C ASN A 29 -37.46 -23.17 -14.63
N SER A 30 -36.33 -22.87 -15.29
CA SER A 30 -36.36 -22.51 -16.72
C SER A 30 -34.99 -22.76 -17.35
N HIS A 31 -34.92 -23.78 -18.21
CA HIS A 31 -33.81 -23.94 -19.15
C HIS A 31 -33.79 -22.76 -20.12
N VAL A 32 -32.68 -22.01 -20.13
CA VAL A 32 -32.30 -21.16 -21.26
C VAL A 32 -30.86 -21.48 -21.60
N GLU A 33 -30.68 -22.34 -22.61
CA GLU A 33 -29.40 -22.54 -23.28
C GLU A 33 -29.02 -21.26 -24.02
N MET A 34 -27.87 -20.68 -23.66
CA MET A 34 -27.22 -19.63 -24.44
C MET A 34 -26.29 -20.32 -25.45
N LYS A 35 -26.75 -20.44 -26.69
CA LYS A 35 -25.92 -20.92 -27.81
C LYS A 35 -24.81 -19.91 -28.11
N LEU A 36 -23.57 -20.34 -27.91
CA LEU A 36 -22.38 -19.70 -28.47
C LEU A 36 -22.32 -20.01 -29.97
N ALA A 37 -22.18 -18.97 -30.78
CA ALA A 37 -21.90 -19.10 -32.20
C ALA A 37 -20.44 -19.53 -32.39
N ALA A 38 -20.25 -20.62 -33.13
CA ALA A 38 -19.00 -20.95 -33.79
C ALA A 38 -19.35 -21.51 -35.17
N ASP A 39 -18.65 -20.99 -36.15
CA ASP A 39 -18.68 -21.35 -37.57
C ASP A 39 -18.50 -22.86 -37.78
N ASP A 40 -19.15 -23.42 -38.82
CA ASP A 40 -18.42 -24.03 -39.94
C ASP A 40 -19.35 -24.74 -40.96
N GLU A 41 -18.89 -24.63 -42.21
CA GLU A 41 -18.99 -25.59 -43.33
C GLU A 41 -20.25 -25.67 -44.24
N GLU A 42 -20.02 -25.18 -45.47
CA GLU A 42 -20.54 -25.70 -46.73
C GLU A 42 -20.31 -27.22 -46.87
N GLY A 43 -21.35 -27.95 -47.27
CA GLY A 43 -21.14 -29.28 -47.87
C GLY A 43 -22.36 -30.20 -47.89
N GLY A 44 -23.01 -30.28 -49.06
CA GLY A 44 -23.49 -31.56 -49.59
C GLY A 44 -24.94 -31.97 -49.30
N GLU A 45 -25.75 -31.85 -50.33
CA GLU A 45 -27.14 -32.29 -50.49
C GLU A 45 -27.37 -33.80 -50.25
N ILE A 46 -28.61 -34.19 -49.89
CA ILE A 46 -29.55 -34.98 -50.73
C ILE A 46 -30.84 -35.26 -49.92
N GLY A 47 -32.01 -34.96 -50.51
CA GLY A 47 -33.28 -35.63 -50.18
C GLY A 47 -34.49 -34.76 -49.77
N ARG A 48 -35.12 -34.09 -50.74
CA ARG A 48 -36.52 -33.57 -50.71
C ARG A 48 -37.53 -34.70 -51.03
N PRO A 49 -38.87 -34.49 -51.05
CA PRO A 49 -39.80 -33.69 -50.20
C PRO A 49 -40.99 -34.60 -49.71
N GLU A 50 -41.96 -34.16 -48.90
CA GLU A 50 -43.25 -33.57 -49.32
C GLU A 50 -44.14 -33.23 -48.08
N HIS A 51 -44.77 -32.03 -48.14
CA HIS A 51 -46.18 -31.66 -47.82
C HIS A 51 -46.88 -32.17 -46.53
N LEU A 52 -47.69 -31.43 -45.74
CA LEU A 52 -48.52 -30.21 -45.87
C LEU A 52 -48.99 -29.78 -44.45
N HIS A 53 -49.18 -28.47 -44.25
CA HIS A 53 -50.32 -27.79 -43.58
C HIS A 53 -49.88 -26.55 -42.79
N ALA A 54 -50.08 -25.40 -43.43
CA ALA A 54 -50.05 -24.08 -42.82
C ALA A 54 -51.40 -23.78 -42.16
N ASN A 55 -51.37 -23.24 -40.93
CA ASN A 55 -52.51 -22.57 -40.30
C ASN A 55 -52.15 -21.09 -40.09
N MET A 56 -52.90 -20.20 -40.75
CA MET A 56 -52.94 -18.76 -40.48
C MET A 56 -53.82 -18.46 -39.25
N PRO A 57 -53.47 -17.47 -38.41
CA PRO A 57 -54.41 -16.79 -37.53
C PRO A 57 -55.10 -15.59 -38.24
N PRO A 58 -56.26 -15.11 -37.74
CA PRO A 58 -57.19 -14.25 -38.48
C PRO A 58 -56.83 -12.75 -38.43
N PRO A 59 -57.42 -11.92 -39.31
CA PRO A 59 -57.12 -10.48 -39.38
C PRO A 59 -57.96 -9.69 -38.37
N TRP A 60 -57.31 -8.83 -37.57
CA TRP A 60 -58.01 -7.89 -36.70
C TRP A 60 -58.18 -6.52 -37.36
N ARG A 61 -59.43 -6.05 -37.35
CA ARG A 61 -59.90 -4.85 -38.06
C ARG A 61 -59.36 -3.56 -37.44
N ARG A 62 -58.97 -2.66 -38.34
CA ARG A 62 -58.56 -1.27 -38.11
C ARG A 62 -59.80 -0.37 -37.89
N GLY A 63 -59.77 0.49 -36.86
CA GLY A 63 -60.68 1.64 -36.78
C GLY A 63 -60.86 2.20 -35.37
N LYS A 64 -60.52 3.50 -35.19
CA LYS A 64 -60.56 4.29 -33.94
C LYS A 64 -59.45 3.99 -32.91
N ASN A 65 -58.23 4.44 -33.17
CA ASN A 65 -57.28 4.80 -32.09
C ASN A 65 -56.25 5.89 -32.48
N ARG A 66 -56.39 6.52 -33.65
CA ARG A 66 -55.47 7.58 -34.09
C ARG A 66 -55.73 8.94 -33.42
N CYS A 67 -56.97 9.25 -33.02
CA CYS A 67 -57.26 10.50 -32.31
C CYS A 67 -56.65 10.55 -30.90
N PHE A 68 -56.66 9.44 -30.16
CA PHE A 68 -56.10 9.41 -28.80
C PHE A 68 -54.58 9.61 -28.77
N LEU A 69 -53.87 9.03 -29.73
CA LEU A 69 -52.42 9.22 -29.85
C LEU A 69 -52.06 10.67 -30.21
N VAL A 70 -52.86 11.33 -31.06
CA VAL A 70 -52.65 12.74 -31.41
C VAL A 70 -52.95 13.66 -30.22
N ILE A 71 -54.01 13.40 -29.46
CA ILE A 71 -54.34 14.18 -28.26
C ILE A 71 -53.27 14.01 -27.18
N ALA A 72 -52.77 12.79 -26.95
CA ALA A 72 -51.69 12.54 -26.00
C ALA A 72 -50.38 13.25 -26.40
N ALA A 73 -50.05 13.26 -27.70
CA ALA A 73 -48.87 13.97 -28.20
C ALA A 73 -48.97 15.50 -28.02
N VAL A 74 -50.16 16.08 -28.26
CA VAL A 74 -50.39 17.53 -28.06
C VAL A 74 -50.33 17.91 -26.58
N LEU A 75 -50.86 17.07 -25.69
CA LEU A 75 -50.77 17.29 -24.24
C LEU A 75 -49.32 17.27 -23.73
N LEU A 76 -48.50 16.31 -24.21
CA LEU A 76 -47.09 16.26 -23.84
C LEU A 76 -46.31 17.48 -24.36
N LEU A 77 -46.65 17.98 -25.54
CA LEU A 77 -46.07 19.21 -26.09
C LEU A 77 -46.45 20.46 -25.27
N LEU A 78 -47.70 20.55 -24.83
CA LEU A 78 -48.17 21.66 -23.99
C LEU A 78 -47.55 21.62 -22.59
N ILE A 79 -47.39 20.44 -22.00
CA ILE A 79 -46.69 20.27 -20.71
C ILE A 79 -45.21 20.68 -20.86
N GLY A 80 -44.54 20.24 -21.92
CA GLY A 80 -43.16 20.64 -22.22
C GLY A 80 -43.03 22.16 -22.44
N PHE A 81 -43.98 22.77 -23.14
CA PHE A 81 -44.03 24.23 -23.34
C PHE A 81 -44.24 24.98 -22.02
N LEU A 82 -45.12 24.49 -21.13
CA LEU A 82 -45.37 25.11 -19.83
C LEU A 82 -44.15 25.01 -18.89
N ILE A 83 -43.49 23.85 -18.85
CA ILE A 83 -42.25 23.66 -18.09
C ILE A 83 -41.14 24.57 -18.64
N GLY A 84 -41.03 24.67 -19.97
CA GLY A 84 -40.10 25.59 -20.64
C GLY A 84 -40.41 27.06 -20.36
N TYR A 85 -41.68 27.45 -20.40
CA TYR A 85 -42.13 28.82 -20.11
C TYR A 85 -41.90 29.21 -18.64
N LEU A 86 -42.18 28.33 -17.69
CA LEU A 86 -41.92 28.55 -16.27
C LEU A 86 -40.42 28.58 -15.96
N SER A 87 -39.63 27.74 -16.63
CA SER A 87 -38.17 27.74 -16.52
C SER A 87 -37.53 28.98 -17.16
N TYR A 88 -38.15 29.54 -18.21
CA TYR A 88 -37.72 30.78 -18.86
C TYR A 88 -38.16 32.03 -18.09
N GLY A 89 -39.35 32.01 -17.48
CA GLY A 89 -39.88 33.11 -16.66
C GLY A 89 -39.11 33.35 -15.36
N GLY A 90 -38.42 32.33 -14.83
CA GLY A 90 -37.57 32.43 -13.63
C GLY A 90 -36.15 32.98 -13.88
N ARG A 91 -35.78 33.29 -15.12
CA ARG A 91 -34.41 33.74 -15.49
C ARG A 91 -34.34 35.10 -16.19
N MET A 92 -35.37 35.95 -16.11
CA MET A 92 -35.17 37.37 -16.40
C MET A 92 -34.57 38.09 -15.20
N GLN A 93 -33.24 38.01 -15.08
CA GLN A 93 -32.48 39.17 -14.61
C GLN A 93 -32.92 40.38 -15.46
N LYS A 94 -33.25 41.50 -14.80
CA LYS A 94 -33.50 42.80 -15.44
C LYS A 94 -32.32 43.14 -16.35
N ALA A 95 -32.44 42.84 -17.64
CA ALA A 95 -31.59 43.40 -18.66
C ALA A 95 -32.00 44.85 -18.85
N SER A 96 -31.15 45.77 -18.39
CA SER A 96 -31.20 47.18 -18.76
C SER A 96 -31.09 47.31 -20.28
N ARG A 97 -32.19 47.65 -20.94
CA ARG A 97 -32.18 48.09 -22.33
C ARG A 97 -31.62 49.51 -22.39
N CYS A 98 -30.34 49.63 -22.77
CA CYS A 98 -29.83 50.86 -23.36
C CYS A 98 -30.21 50.85 -24.85
N LEU A 99 -31.25 51.60 -25.21
CA LEU A 99 -31.58 51.94 -26.60
C LEU A 99 -31.42 53.45 -26.72
N ASP A 100 -30.20 53.86 -27.07
CA ASP A 100 -29.89 54.84 -28.12
C ASP A 100 -28.45 55.32 -27.94
N GLY A 101 -27.71 55.33 -29.05
CA GLY A 101 -26.26 55.56 -29.13
C GLY A 101 -25.82 56.99 -28.84
N SER A 102 -26.10 57.49 -27.65
CA SER A 102 -25.45 58.67 -27.08
C SER A 102 -25.04 58.35 -25.64
N GLY A 103 -23.78 57.94 -25.46
CA GLY A 103 -23.23 57.64 -24.14
C GLY A 103 -23.40 58.83 -23.20
N LYS A 104 -24.24 58.65 -22.17
CA LYS A 104 -24.28 59.32 -20.86
C LYS A 104 -25.53 58.84 -20.11
N CYS A 105 -25.36 58.05 -19.05
CA CYS A 105 -26.40 57.83 -18.04
C CYS A 105 -25.96 58.52 -16.75
N GLU A 106 -26.72 59.54 -16.37
CA GLU A 106 -26.48 60.42 -15.24
C GLU A 106 -27.31 59.92 -14.04
N MET A 107 -26.66 59.69 -12.90
CA MET A 107 -27.29 59.30 -11.63
C MET A 107 -27.61 60.56 -10.84
N THR A 108 -28.86 60.75 -10.43
CA THR A 108 -29.18 61.55 -9.23
C THR A 108 -30.39 60.97 -8.47
N PRO A 109 -30.38 61.06 -7.12
CA PRO A 109 -31.28 60.31 -6.24
C PRO A 109 -32.52 61.12 -5.86
N THR A 110 -33.61 60.45 -5.49
CA THR A 110 -34.74 61.10 -4.80
C THR A 110 -35.28 60.19 -3.69
N THR A 111 -34.80 60.46 -2.49
CA THR A 111 -35.51 60.41 -1.19
C THR A 111 -36.89 61.06 -1.32
N SER A 112 -37.99 60.70 -0.65
CA SER A 112 -38.30 59.93 0.55
C SER A 112 -39.84 59.91 0.72
N TYR A 113 -40.33 59.27 1.79
CA TYR A 113 -41.70 59.25 2.36
C TYR A 113 -42.60 58.10 1.88
N LEU A 114 -42.68 57.01 2.65
CA LEU A 114 -43.52 56.89 3.84
C LEU A 114 -43.04 55.71 4.70
N VAL A 115 -43.22 55.90 6.01
CA VAL A 115 -42.73 55.12 7.14
C VAL A 115 -43.93 54.38 7.73
N ASP A 116 -43.84 53.06 7.93
CA ASP A 116 -43.95 52.39 9.24
C ASP A 116 -44.17 50.87 9.10
N ASP A 117 -43.46 50.15 9.98
CA ASP A 117 -43.61 48.77 10.45
C ASP A 117 -43.40 47.61 9.46
N ASP A 118 -42.14 47.23 9.29
CA ASP A 118 -41.64 45.89 9.62
C ASP A 118 -40.11 45.90 9.49
N GLU A 119 -39.39 45.99 10.61
CA GLU A 119 -37.98 45.56 10.68
C GLU A 119 -37.95 44.04 10.51
N ALA A 120 -38.12 43.57 9.28
CA ALA A 120 -37.49 42.34 8.85
C ALA A 120 -36.03 42.69 8.58
N GLU A 121 -35.20 42.64 9.64
CA GLU A 121 -33.79 42.34 9.44
C GLU A 121 -33.75 41.13 8.50
N GLU A 122 -33.22 41.30 7.29
CA GLU A 122 -32.74 40.15 6.55
C GLU A 122 -31.67 39.53 7.44
N GLU A 123 -32.06 38.55 8.25
CA GLU A 123 -31.14 37.63 8.90
C GLU A 123 -30.30 37.05 7.75
N GLU A 124 -29.09 37.61 7.55
CA GLU A 124 -27.98 36.84 7.02
C GLU A 124 -27.83 35.66 7.97
N VAL A 125 -28.59 34.58 7.71
CA VAL A 125 -28.43 33.31 8.40
C VAL A 125 -26.94 33.01 8.30
N PRO A 126 -26.18 33.06 9.42
CA PRO A 126 -24.77 32.80 9.36
C PRO A 126 -24.62 31.42 8.75
N GLY A 127 -23.95 31.34 7.60
CA GLY A 127 -23.60 30.05 7.02
C GLY A 127 -22.99 29.18 8.13
N PRO A 128 -23.23 27.86 8.15
CA PRO A 128 -22.78 27.01 9.24
C PRO A 128 -21.28 27.26 9.49
N PRO A 129 -20.85 27.39 10.77
CA PRO A 129 -19.48 27.77 11.09
C PRO A 129 -18.49 26.82 10.42
N VAL A 130 -17.56 27.38 9.63
CA VAL A 130 -16.50 26.62 8.96
C VAL A 130 -15.33 26.51 9.93
N LEU A 131 -15.04 25.30 10.41
CA LEU A 131 -13.88 25.05 11.25
C LEU A 131 -12.60 25.26 10.45
N TYR A 132 -11.71 26.12 10.92
CA TYR A 132 -10.42 26.34 10.29
C TYR A 132 -9.37 25.35 10.79
N TRP A 133 -8.27 25.23 10.05
CA TRP A 133 -7.18 24.30 10.37
C TRP A 133 -6.65 24.39 11.83
N PRO A 134 -6.39 25.58 12.42
CA PRO A 134 -5.92 25.66 13.81
C PRO A 134 -6.91 25.09 14.83
N GLU A 135 -8.21 25.24 14.58
CA GLU A 135 -9.28 24.72 15.43
C GLU A 135 -9.33 23.18 15.33
N LEU A 136 -9.36 22.64 14.11
CA LEU A 136 -9.34 21.18 13.89
C LEU A 136 -8.14 20.51 14.52
N ARG A 137 -6.95 21.11 14.37
CA ARG A 137 -5.73 20.63 15.01
C ARG A 137 -5.85 20.60 16.54
N THR A 138 -6.46 21.63 17.12
CA THR A 138 -6.65 21.75 18.57
C THR A 138 -7.67 20.73 19.09
N ILE A 139 -8.79 20.56 18.38
CA ILE A 139 -9.82 19.57 18.70
C ILE A 139 -9.22 18.15 18.65
N LEU A 140 -8.50 17.80 17.58
CA LEU A 140 -7.82 16.52 17.45
C LEU A 140 -6.86 16.27 18.63
N SER A 141 -5.98 17.24 18.91
CA SER A 141 -4.98 17.10 19.97
C SER A 141 -5.62 16.92 21.35
N ASN A 142 -6.72 17.62 21.63
CA ASN A 142 -7.45 17.52 22.90
C ASN A 142 -8.20 16.20 23.07
N LYS A 143 -8.71 15.60 21.98
CA LYS A 143 -9.48 14.35 22.03
C LYS A 143 -8.62 13.09 22.08
N LEU A 144 -7.42 13.12 21.50
CA LEU A 144 -6.51 11.97 21.52
C LEU A 144 -6.11 11.58 22.95
N SER A 145 -6.48 10.36 23.36
CA SER A 145 -6.32 9.87 24.72
C SER A 145 -5.27 8.77 24.82
N ALA A 146 -4.19 9.04 25.57
CA ALA A 146 -3.18 8.02 25.90
C ALA A 146 -3.78 6.83 26.67
N ARG A 147 -4.83 7.07 27.48
CA ARG A 147 -5.51 6.00 28.24
C ARG A 147 -6.28 5.05 27.32
N ARG A 148 -6.97 5.56 26.30
CA ARG A 148 -7.68 4.70 25.33
C ARG A 148 -6.71 3.91 24.47
N LEU A 149 -5.59 4.52 24.07
CA LEU A 149 -4.51 3.82 23.39
C LEU A 149 -3.96 2.66 24.23
N GLU A 150 -3.78 2.88 25.53
CA GLU A 150 -3.40 1.83 26.48
C GLU A 150 -4.47 0.72 26.59
N ASP A 151 -5.74 1.09 26.73
CA ASP A 151 -6.85 0.15 26.86
C ASP A 151 -7.01 -0.72 25.59
N ASN A 152 -6.85 -0.12 24.40
CA ASN A 152 -6.86 -0.83 23.13
C ASN A 152 -5.68 -1.80 23.02
N LEU A 153 -4.47 -1.39 23.43
CA LEU A 153 -3.28 -2.25 23.40
C LEU A 153 -3.39 -3.44 24.37
N ARG A 154 -4.05 -3.25 25.52
CA ARG A 154 -4.25 -4.29 26.54
C ARG A 154 -5.04 -5.50 26.04
N GLN A 155 -5.77 -5.40 24.94
CA GLN A 155 -6.49 -6.53 24.36
C GLN A 155 -5.56 -7.65 23.86
N ARG A 156 -4.29 -7.32 23.59
CA ARG A 156 -3.25 -8.29 23.27
C ARG A 156 -2.58 -8.91 24.48
N ALA A 157 -2.82 -8.40 25.67
CA ALA A 157 -2.22 -8.97 26.88
C ALA A 157 -2.74 -10.40 27.10
N SER A 158 -1.83 -11.28 27.54
CA SER A 158 -2.17 -12.67 27.88
C SER A 158 -2.70 -13.52 26.70
N LYS A 159 -2.33 -13.16 25.47
CA LYS A 159 -2.62 -13.95 24.25
C LYS A 159 -1.32 -14.42 23.63
N ASP A 160 -1.31 -15.68 23.20
CA ASP A 160 -0.09 -16.35 22.75
C ASP A 160 0.21 -16.12 21.27
N SER A 161 -0.82 -16.02 20.41
CA SER A 161 -0.66 -15.84 18.96
C SER A 161 -1.90 -15.20 18.31
N PHE A 162 -1.70 -14.48 17.22
CA PHE A 162 -2.75 -13.92 16.36
C PHE A 162 -2.47 -14.24 14.88
N GLU A 163 -1.99 -15.46 14.61
CA GLU A 163 -1.65 -15.88 13.25
C GLU A 163 -2.86 -15.74 12.30
N ALA A 164 -2.58 -15.32 11.08
CA ALA A 164 -3.61 -14.96 10.10
C ALA A 164 -4.59 -16.12 9.81
N GLY A 165 -5.89 -15.79 9.84
CA GLY A 165 -6.96 -16.74 9.59
C GLY A 165 -7.16 -17.81 10.69
N GLN A 166 -6.57 -17.62 11.87
CA GLN A 166 -6.90 -18.40 13.08
C GLN A 166 -7.98 -17.71 13.92
N SER A 167 -8.49 -18.43 14.93
CA SER A 167 -9.58 -17.97 15.80
C SER A 167 -9.33 -16.62 16.45
N GLU A 168 -8.11 -16.36 16.91
CA GLU A 168 -7.72 -15.11 17.57
C GLU A 168 -7.70 -13.94 16.58
N ASP A 169 -7.21 -14.15 15.35
CA ASP A 169 -7.27 -13.13 14.29
C ASP A 169 -8.72 -12.80 13.92
N GLU A 170 -9.57 -13.81 13.72
CA GLU A 170 -11.01 -13.62 13.42
C GLU A 170 -11.77 -12.93 14.57
N SER A 171 -11.42 -13.25 15.82
CA SER A 171 -12.00 -12.63 17.01
C SER A 171 -11.66 -11.14 17.10
N VAL A 172 -10.40 -10.77 16.86
CA VAL A 172 -10.00 -9.35 16.81
C VAL A 172 -10.61 -8.66 15.59
N ALA A 173 -10.74 -9.34 14.46
CA ALA A 173 -11.42 -8.78 13.28
C ALA A 173 -12.88 -8.41 13.59
N SER A 174 -13.60 -9.33 14.24
CA SER A 174 -14.99 -9.12 14.67
C SER A 174 -15.08 -7.98 15.69
N TYR A 175 -14.16 -7.95 16.66
CA TYR A 175 -14.09 -6.86 17.63
C TYR A 175 -13.88 -5.49 16.96
N ILE A 176 -12.98 -5.37 15.99
CA ILE A 176 -12.74 -4.11 15.26
C ILE A 176 -13.98 -3.70 14.46
N HIS A 177 -14.66 -4.64 13.82
CA HIS A 177 -15.92 -4.38 13.11
C HIS A 177 -16.98 -3.80 14.06
N ASP A 178 -17.15 -4.40 15.24
CA ASP A 178 -18.08 -3.95 16.26
C ASP A 178 -17.69 -2.57 16.80
N GLN A 179 -16.39 -2.31 17.01
CA GLN A 179 -15.90 -0.98 17.41
C GLN A 179 -16.22 0.08 16.36
N PHE A 180 -15.88 -0.16 15.09
CA PHE A 180 -16.19 0.74 13.99
C PHE A 180 -17.68 1.04 13.88
N THR A 181 -18.53 0.02 14.08
CA THR A 181 -19.99 0.20 14.13
C THR A 181 -20.40 1.05 15.32
N SER A 182 -19.85 0.79 16.51
CA SER A 182 -20.13 1.56 17.73
C SER A 182 -19.67 3.02 17.65
N PHE A 183 -18.68 3.32 16.82
CA PHE A 183 -18.20 4.68 16.57
C PHE A 183 -19.08 5.45 15.58
N LEU A 184 -20.16 4.83 15.07
CA LEU A 184 -21.11 5.43 14.13
C LEU A 184 -20.43 5.90 12.83
N LEU A 185 -19.44 5.13 12.34
CA LEU A 185 -18.92 5.30 11.00
C LEU A 185 -20.05 5.10 9.98
N ASP A 186 -19.97 5.78 8.83
CA ASP A 186 -21.08 5.83 7.87
C ASP A 186 -21.26 4.49 7.14
N GLU A 187 -20.18 3.73 6.96
CA GLU A 187 -20.19 2.37 6.42
C GLU A 187 -19.13 1.53 7.15
N VAL A 188 -19.46 0.26 7.42
CA VAL A 188 -18.54 -0.74 7.97
C VAL A 188 -18.76 -2.04 7.21
N TRP A 189 -17.69 -2.65 6.69
CA TRP A 189 -17.80 -3.88 5.91
C TRP A 189 -16.57 -4.76 6.06
N ASN A 190 -16.76 -6.04 5.74
CA ASN A 190 -15.71 -7.05 5.72
C ASN A 190 -15.37 -7.40 4.28
N ASP A 191 -14.08 -7.57 4.01
CA ASP A 191 -13.52 -7.99 2.73
C ASP A 191 -12.77 -9.30 2.96
N GLU A 192 -13.33 -10.38 2.40
CA GLU A 192 -12.86 -11.74 2.65
C GLU A 192 -12.01 -12.25 1.49
N HIS A 193 -10.87 -12.85 1.82
CA HIS A 193 -9.98 -13.48 0.83
C HIS A 193 -9.66 -14.92 1.26
N TYR A 194 -9.54 -15.80 0.26
CA TYR A 194 -9.12 -17.18 0.46
C TYR A 194 -7.72 -17.35 -0.08
N ILE A 195 -6.74 -17.41 0.81
CA ILE A 195 -5.32 -17.35 0.47
C ILE A 195 -4.62 -18.65 0.83
N LYS A 196 -3.46 -18.89 0.19
CA LYS A 196 -2.63 -20.06 0.49
C LYS A 196 -1.39 -19.64 1.27
N LEU A 197 -1.41 -19.90 2.57
CA LEU A 197 -0.31 -19.60 3.48
C LEU A 197 0.54 -20.84 3.74
N GLN A 198 1.79 -20.63 4.17
CA GLN A 198 2.62 -21.71 4.68
C GLN A 198 2.70 -21.62 6.20
N VAL A 199 2.43 -22.72 6.90
CA VAL A 199 2.51 -22.81 8.36
C VAL A 199 3.47 -23.90 8.81
N LYS A 200 3.78 -23.92 10.10
CA LYS A 200 4.54 -25.01 10.74
C LYS A 200 3.82 -26.36 10.57
N GLY A 201 4.58 -27.40 10.24
CA GLY A 201 4.05 -28.78 10.15
C GLY A 201 3.87 -29.46 11.51
N SER A 202 3.52 -30.74 11.50
CA SER A 202 3.30 -31.54 12.71
C SER A 202 4.56 -31.73 13.58
N SER A 203 5.75 -31.57 12.99
CA SER A 203 7.03 -31.63 13.66
C SER A 203 7.82 -30.35 13.41
N ASN A 204 8.51 -29.85 14.44
CA ASN A 204 9.38 -28.69 14.32
C ASN A 204 10.44 -28.90 13.21
N ASN A 205 10.87 -27.78 12.64
CA ASN A 205 12.04 -27.76 11.77
C ASN A 205 13.28 -28.09 12.61
N LYS A 206 14.29 -28.67 11.97
CA LYS A 206 15.50 -29.15 12.65
C LYS A 206 16.75 -28.68 11.93
N VAL A 207 17.71 -28.20 12.71
CA VAL A 207 19.08 -27.94 12.25
C VAL A 207 20.00 -28.87 13.01
N SER A 208 20.78 -29.67 12.28
CA SER A 208 21.74 -30.62 12.84
C SER A 208 23.14 -30.34 12.28
N ILE A 209 24.16 -30.62 13.10
CA ILE A 209 25.54 -30.67 12.66
C ILE A 209 25.87 -32.12 12.28
N LEU A 210 26.45 -32.32 11.11
CA LEU A 210 26.98 -33.58 10.63
C LEU A 210 28.50 -33.52 10.65
N GLU A 211 29.13 -34.38 11.46
CA GLU A 211 30.58 -34.43 11.59
C GLU A 211 31.03 -35.89 11.78
N ASN A 212 31.97 -36.35 10.96
CA ASN A 212 32.52 -37.71 11.01
C ASN A 212 31.47 -38.86 11.00
N GLY A 213 30.31 -38.62 10.40
CA GLY A 213 29.22 -39.60 10.30
C GLY A 213 28.25 -39.59 11.48
N GLU A 214 28.44 -38.73 12.48
CA GLU A 214 27.50 -38.51 13.57
C GLU A 214 26.59 -37.29 13.26
N GLU A 215 25.32 -37.40 13.62
CA GLU A 215 24.34 -36.31 13.53
C GLU A 215 24.00 -35.82 14.94
N GLU A 216 24.33 -34.57 15.23
CA GLU A 216 23.99 -33.89 16.48
C GLU A 216 22.97 -32.79 16.22
N GLU A 217 21.83 -32.83 16.91
CA GLU A 217 20.82 -31.78 16.81
C GLU A 217 21.36 -30.47 17.42
N LEU A 218 21.44 -29.42 16.59
CA LEU A 218 21.90 -28.10 17.00
C LEU A 218 20.77 -27.33 17.68
N GLU A 219 19.61 -27.28 17.01
CA GLU A 219 18.39 -26.62 17.45
C GLU A 219 17.16 -27.14 16.69
N SER A 220 16.00 -27.15 17.38
CA SER A 220 14.69 -27.38 16.76
C SER A 220 13.75 -26.21 17.12
N PRO A 221 13.86 -25.08 16.41
CA PRO A 221 13.15 -23.85 16.77
C PRO A 221 11.62 -24.00 16.59
N ASP A 222 10.87 -23.30 17.45
CA ASP A 222 9.42 -23.22 17.29
C ASP A 222 8.99 -22.27 16.17
N ALA A 223 9.78 -21.22 15.94
CA ALA A 223 9.63 -20.31 14.83
C ALA A 223 9.98 -20.98 13.49
N TYR A 224 9.37 -20.49 12.42
CA TYR A 224 9.60 -20.97 11.07
C TYR A 224 9.69 -19.79 10.10
N VAL A 225 10.15 -20.07 8.89
CA VAL A 225 10.14 -19.11 7.79
C VAL A 225 9.03 -19.49 6.82
N ALA A 226 8.00 -18.66 6.71
CA ALA A 226 6.92 -18.84 5.75
C ALA A 226 7.47 -18.80 4.30
N TYR A 227 6.89 -19.65 3.46
CA TYR A 227 7.28 -19.91 2.07
C TYR A 227 8.66 -20.52 1.87
N SER A 228 9.31 -21.01 2.93
CA SER A 228 10.53 -21.80 2.84
C SER A 228 10.28 -23.11 2.09
N LYS A 229 11.25 -23.56 1.27
CA LYS A 229 11.13 -24.86 0.61
C LYS A 229 11.19 -26.00 1.62
N SER A 230 10.14 -26.82 1.66
CA SER A 230 10.10 -28.01 2.50
C SER A 230 11.02 -29.10 1.97
N GLY A 231 11.62 -29.88 2.87
CA GLY A 231 12.58 -30.93 2.57
C GLY A 231 13.82 -30.87 3.47
N SER A 232 14.76 -31.79 3.24
CA SER A 232 16.03 -31.85 3.94
C SER A 232 17.18 -31.58 2.97
N VAL A 233 18.07 -30.66 3.34
CA VAL A 233 19.27 -30.32 2.57
C VAL A 233 20.49 -30.42 3.47
N VAL A 234 21.63 -30.80 2.88
CA VAL A 234 22.91 -30.85 3.56
C VAL A 234 23.88 -29.94 2.80
N GLY A 235 24.64 -29.13 3.53
CA GLY A 235 25.64 -28.26 2.92
C GLY A 235 26.65 -27.75 3.93
N LYS A 236 27.77 -27.22 3.44
CA LYS A 236 28.79 -26.62 4.30
C LYS A 236 28.30 -25.26 4.84
N PRO A 237 28.43 -24.98 6.14
CA PRO A 237 28.00 -23.70 6.70
C PRO A 237 28.94 -22.57 6.28
N VAL A 238 28.42 -21.47 5.72
CA VAL A 238 29.21 -20.28 5.37
C VAL A 238 28.55 -19.03 5.93
N HIS A 239 29.27 -18.26 6.74
CA HIS A 239 28.77 -16.99 7.26
C HIS A 239 28.95 -15.86 6.24
N VAL A 240 27.89 -15.09 5.98
CA VAL A 240 27.86 -14.03 4.96
C VAL A 240 27.24 -12.74 5.53
N ASN A 241 27.59 -12.36 6.76
CA ASN A 241 27.21 -11.09 7.37
C ASN A 241 25.71 -10.78 7.24
N TYR A 242 25.31 -9.70 6.56
CA TYR A 242 23.91 -9.32 6.35
C TYR A 242 23.33 -9.87 5.03
N GLY A 243 24.06 -10.67 4.26
CA GLY A 243 23.58 -11.25 3.01
C GLY A 243 23.37 -10.23 1.88
N LEU A 244 24.09 -9.11 1.91
CA LEU A 244 24.07 -8.13 0.82
C LEU A 244 24.80 -8.70 -0.40
N LYS A 245 24.44 -8.28 -1.62
CA LYS A 245 25.20 -8.67 -2.84
C LYS A 245 26.70 -8.39 -2.71
N ALA A 246 27.07 -7.28 -2.06
CA ALA A 246 28.46 -6.93 -1.77
C ALA A 246 29.16 -7.92 -0.80
N ASP A 247 28.43 -8.48 0.18
CA ASP A 247 28.99 -9.48 1.11
C ASP A 247 29.34 -10.77 0.35
N PHE A 248 28.46 -11.24 -0.54
CA PHE A 248 28.72 -12.40 -1.41
C PHE A 248 29.91 -12.17 -2.35
N GLN A 249 29.98 -11.00 -3.01
CA GLN A 249 31.10 -10.64 -3.88
C GLN A 249 32.44 -10.61 -3.13
N LYS A 250 32.45 -10.22 -1.85
CA LYS A 250 33.65 -10.22 -1.01
C LYS A 250 34.19 -11.63 -0.81
N LEU A 251 33.32 -12.61 -0.56
CA LEU A 251 33.70 -14.02 -0.41
C LEU A 251 34.18 -14.64 -1.72
N GLN A 252 33.49 -14.36 -2.83
CA GLN A 252 33.90 -14.85 -4.15
C GLN A 252 35.30 -14.33 -4.55
N LYS A 253 35.64 -13.08 -4.22
CA LYS A 253 36.98 -12.51 -4.42
C LYS A 253 38.07 -13.22 -3.62
N GLN A 254 37.72 -13.90 -2.53
CA GLN A 254 38.63 -14.73 -1.75
C GLN A 254 38.68 -16.19 -2.22
N GLY A 255 37.98 -16.53 -3.31
CA GLY A 255 37.95 -17.88 -3.85
C GLY A 255 37.05 -18.85 -3.09
N VAL A 256 36.15 -18.38 -2.24
CA VAL A 256 35.17 -19.23 -1.55
C VAL A 256 34.09 -19.68 -2.54
N SER A 257 33.96 -21.01 -2.71
CA SER A 257 32.85 -21.59 -3.46
C SER A 257 31.59 -21.63 -2.60
N LEU A 258 30.49 -21.08 -3.11
CA LEU A 258 29.19 -21.02 -2.42
C LEU A 258 28.19 -22.07 -2.91
N ASN A 259 28.55 -22.84 -3.94
CA ASN A 259 27.73 -23.93 -4.44
C ASN A 259 27.56 -25.01 -3.37
N GLU A 260 26.32 -25.48 -3.19
CA GLU A 260 25.97 -26.55 -2.22
C GLU A 260 26.30 -26.18 -0.76
N THR A 261 26.25 -24.90 -0.43
CA THR A 261 26.46 -24.39 0.93
C THR A 261 25.15 -24.05 1.65
N ILE A 262 25.20 -24.04 2.98
CA ILE A 262 24.15 -23.45 3.82
C ILE A 262 24.68 -22.10 4.33
N ILE A 263 24.02 -21.03 3.88
CA ILE A 263 24.42 -19.66 4.20
C ILE A 263 23.89 -19.27 5.58
N ILE A 264 24.70 -18.58 6.38
CA ILE A 264 24.32 -18.06 7.69
C ILE A 264 24.44 -16.54 7.64
N PHE A 265 23.33 -15.83 7.84
CA PHE A 265 23.31 -14.37 7.86
C PHE A 265 22.59 -13.81 9.09
N ARG A 266 22.94 -12.57 9.41
CA ARG A 266 22.34 -11.75 10.46
C ARG A 266 21.03 -11.15 9.95
N ALA A 267 20.05 -11.00 10.83
CA ALA A 267 18.86 -10.19 10.55
C ALA A 267 19.22 -8.70 10.38
N GLY A 268 18.41 -7.95 9.63
CA GLY A 268 18.57 -6.51 9.42
C GLY A 268 19.18 -6.11 8.07
N LYS A 269 19.28 -4.79 7.81
CA LYS A 269 19.70 -4.13 6.56
C LYS A 269 18.79 -4.37 5.34
N ILE A 270 18.49 -5.62 5.02
CA ILE A 270 17.60 -6.05 3.93
C ILE A 270 16.63 -7.12 4.46
N THR A 271 15.54 -7.37 3.74
CA THR A 271 14.52 -8.35 4.12
C THR A 271 15.04 -9.78 4.04
N LEU A 272 14.42 -10.71 4.77
CA LEU A 272 14.77 -12.13 4.70
C LEU A 272 14.64 -12.68 3.27
N ALA A 273 13.58 -12.30 2.56
CA ALA A 273 13.38 -12.68 1.17
C ALA A 273 14.53 -12.23 0.25
N GLU A 274 15.04 -11.00 0.41
CA GLU A 274 16.18 -10.51 -0.37
C GLU A 274 17.48 -11.27 -0.04
N LYS A 275 17.72 -11.61 1.23
CA LYS A 275 18.88 -12.41 1.63
C LYS A 275 18.85 -13.80 1.02
N VAL A 276 17.68 -14.44 1.04
CA VAL A 276 17.44 -15.77 0.48
C VAL A 276 17.62 -15.74 -1.04
N ALA A 277 17.07 -14.73 -1.72
CA ALA A 277 17.24 -14.56 -3.16
C ALA A 277 18.72 -14.40 -3.55
N ASN A 278 19.49 -13.59 -2.80
CA ASN A 278 20.93 -13.43 -3.03
C ASN A 278 21.70 -14.75 -2.77
N ALA A 279 21.32 -15.51 -1.74
CA ALA A 279 21.92 -16.81 -1.43
C ALA A 279 21.64 -17.85 -2.52
N GLU A 280 20.41 -17.88 -3.03
CA GLU A 280 20.00 -18.75 -4.13
C GLU A 280 20.75 -18.39 -5.43
N GLU A 281 20.86 -17.09 -5.76
CA GLU A 281 21.65 -16.59 -6.90
C GLU A 281 23.13 -17.01 -6.79
N ALA A 282 23.65 -17.11 -5.56
CA ALA A 282 25.02 -17.54 -5.30
C ALA A 282 25.23 -19.08 -5.30
N GLY A 283 24.18 -19.87 -5.52
CA GLY A 283 24.27 -21.35 -5.60
C GLY A 283 24.12 -22.08 -4.26
N ALA A 284 23.66 -21.41 -3.20
CA ALA A 284 23.37 -22.04 -1.92
C ALA A 284 22.21 -23.04 -2.03
N VAL A 285 22.19 -24.05 -1.16
CA VAL A 285 21.09 -25.04 -1.05
C VAL A 285 20.18 -24.77 0.15
N GLY A 286 20.64 -23.97 1.11
CA GLY A 286 19.85 -23.52 2.23
C GLY A 286 20.39 -22.25 2.89
N ALA A 287 19.58 -21.67 3.78
CA ALA A 287 19.91 -20.44 4.48
C ALA A 287 19.42 -20.47 5.93
N LEU A 288 20.21 -19.87 6.82
CA LEU A 288 19.93 -19.70 8.24
C LEU A 288 20.03 -18.23 8.60
N MET A 289 19.00 -17.71 9.29
CA MET A 289 19.00 -16.36 9.85
C MET A 289 19.04 -16.38 11.37
N TYR A 290 19.79 -15.47 11.98
CA TYR A 290 19.76 -15.26 13.43
C TYR A 290 19.74 -13.78 13.81
N LEU A 291 19.30 -13.51 15.04
CA LEU A 291 19.37 -12.18 15.66
C LEU A 291 20.76 -12.01 16.28
N ASP A 292 21.56 -11.09 15.76
CA ASP A 292 22.91 -10.87 16.28
C ASP A 292 22.86 -10.05 17.58
N PRO A 293 23.50 -10.48 18.68
CA PRO A 293 23.47 -9.75 19.95
C PRO A 293 24.06 -8.33 19.89
N SER A 294 24.86 -7.99 18.87
CA SER A 294 25.32 -6.60 18.71
C SER A 294 24.23 -5.66 18.22
N ASP A 295 23.20 -6.17 17.53
CA ASP A 295 22.10 -5.37 16.98
C ASP A 295 20.81 -5.56 17.80
N TYR A 296 20.62 -6.75 18.39
CA TYR A 296 19.42 -7.16 19.12
C TYR A 296 19.77 -7.66 20.52
N LYS A 297 19.56 -6.82 21.53
CA LYS A 297 19.89 -7.17 22.93
C LYS A 297 18.96 -8.23 23.50
N MET A 298 19.51 -9.12 24.33
CA MET A 298 18.78 -10.12 25.11
C MET A 298 17.98 -11.13 24.24
N THR A 299 18.49 -11.44 23.05
CA THR A 299 17.82 -12.34 22.09
C THR A 299 18.49 -13.70 21.93
N ASP A 300 19.40 -14.08 22.84
CA ASP A 300 20.34 -15.19 22.60
C ASP A 300 19.69 -16.55 22.35
N ALA A 301 18.50 -16.76 22.92
CA ALA A 301 17.72 -17.99 22.80
C ALA A 301 16.52 -17.86 21.85
N LEU A 302 16.33 -16.69 21.22
CA LEU A 302 15.16 -16.39 20.40
C LEU A 302 15.46 -16.65 18.93
N ALA A 303 14.52 -17.30 18.25
CA ALA A 303 14.47 -17.41 16.80
C ALA A 303 13.25 -16.61 16.32
N PRO A 304 13.42 -15.62 15.41
CA PRO A 304 12.30 -14.84 14.92
C PRO A 304 11.54 -15.61 13.83
N PHE A 305 10.23 -15.41 13.75
CA PHE A 305 9.46 -15.71 12.56
C PHE A 305 9.88 -14.80 11.39
N GLY A 306 9.70 -15.28 10.16
CA GLY A 306 9.86 -14.45 8.97
C GLY A 306 9.18 -15.07 7.76
N HIS A 307 9.20 -14.36 6.63
CA HIS A 307 8.78 -14.89 5.34
C HIS A 307 9.89 -14.74 4.30
N ALA A 308 9.95 -15.67 3.34
CA ALA A 308 10.97 -15.70 2.29
C ALA A 308 10.42 -15.41 0.89
N HIS A 309 9.15 -14.99 0.77
CA HIS A 309 8.57 -14.55 -0.49
C HIS A 309 9.14 -13.20 -0.91
N LEU A 310 9.82 -13.15 -2.06
CA LEU A 310 10.34 -11.94 -2.68
C LEU A 310 9.22 -11.20 -3.45
N GLY A 311 8.19 -10.82 -2.72
CA GLY A 311 6.99 -10.19 -3.23
C GLY A 311 6.06 -9.74 -2.11
N THR A 312 4.85 -9.35 -2.49
CA THR A 312 3.73 -9.09 -1.58
C THR A 312 2.48 -9.80 -2.13
N GLY A 313 1.44 -9.97 -1.31
CA GLY A 313 0.22 -10.68 -1.74
C GLY A 313 0.33 -12.19 -1.62
N ASP A 314 -0.74 -12.88 -1.97
CA ASP A 314 -0.74 -14.35 -2.06
C ASP A 314 0.22 -14.77 -3.20
N PRO A 315 1.32 -15.48 -2.90
CA PRO A 315 2.27 -15.91 -3.92
C PRO A 315 1.69 -16.91 -4.92
N PHE A 316 0.45 -17.37 -4.75
CA PHE A 316 -0.24 -18.27 -5.66
C PHE A 316 -1.28 -17.59 -6.56
N THR A 317 -1.50 -16.28 -6.39
CA THR A 317 -2.33 -15.45 -7.27
C THR A 317 -1.65 -14.11 -7.62
N PRO A 318 -0.42 -14.13 -8.19
CA PRO A 318 0.33 -12.90 -8.42
C PRO A 318 -0.35 -11.98 -9.44
N GLY A 319 -0.71 -10.77 -9.02
CA GLY A 319 -1.24 -9.70 -9.86
C GLY A 319 -2.75 -9.74 -10.07
N PHE A 320 -3.47 -10.60 -9.37
CA PHE A 320 -4.93 -10.69 -9.42
C PHE A 320 -5.49 -11.22 -8.09
N PRO A 321 -6.67 -10.75 -7.65
CA PRO A 321 -7.24 -11.16 -6.38
C PRO A 321 -7.34 -12.68 -6.24
N SER A 322 -7.00 -13.16 -5.06
CA SER A 322 -7.13 -14.54 -4.66
C SER A 322 -8.57 -15.04 -4.80
N PHE A 323 -8.65 -16.30 -5.23
CA PHE A 323 -9.91 -17.03 -5.36
C PHE A 323 -9.88 -18.17 -4.36
N ASN A 324 -11.03 -18.80 -4.15
CA ASN A 324 -11.02 -20.12 -3.53
C ASN A 324 -10.16 -21.05 -4.43
N HIS A 325 -8.99 -21.47 -3.93
CA HIS A 325 -8.00 -22.30 -4.64
C HIS A 325 -8.54 -23.66 -5.12
N THR A 326 -9.74 -24.05 -4.66
CA THR A 326 -10.47 -25.21 -5.19
C THR A 326 -11.14 -24.95 -6.54
N GLN A 327 -11.37 -23.69 -6.90
CA GLN A 327 -12.06 -23.25 -8.12
C GLN A 327 -11.09 -22.82 -9.23
N PHE A 328 -9.91 -22.31 -8.87
CA PHE A 328 -8.87 -21.90 -9.82
C PHE A 328 -7.50 -22.50 -9.46
N PRO A 329 -6.77 -23.10 -10.41
CA PRO A 329 -5.46 -23.65 -10.14
C PRO A 329 -4.48 -22.51 -9.79
N PRO A 330 -3.68 -22.67 -8.73
CA PRO A 330 -2.73 -21.65 -8.30
C PRO A 330 -1.63 -21.44 -9.34
N VAL A 331 -1.18 -20.19 -9.49
CA VAL A 331 -0.01 -19.82 -10.31
C VAL A 331 1.09 -19.39 -9.36
N GLU A 332 2.16 -20.20 -9.28
CA GLU A 332 3.27 -19.90 -8.38
C GLU A 332 4.02 -18.63 -8.81
N SER A 333 4.19 -17.71 -7.86
CA SER A 333 5.01 -16.53 -8.00
C SER A 333 6.48 -16.92 -8.22
N SER A 334 7.14 -16.22 -9.13
CA SER A 334 8.59 -16.32 -9.34
C SER A 334 9.40 -15.86 -8.12
N GLY A 335 8.78 -15.21 -7.14
CA GLY A 335 9.41 -14.75 -5.90
C GLY A 335 9.47 -15.80 -4.79
N LEU A 336 8.94 -17.01 -4.99
CA LEU A 336 9.06 -18.11 -4.01
C LEU A 336 10.48 -18.69 -4.02
N PRO A 337 11.10 -18.92 -2.84
CA PRO A 337 12.46 -19.44 -2.77
C PRO A 337 12.54 -20.92 -3.15
N ARG A 338 13.64 -21.32 -3.79
CA ARG A 338 13.88 -22.74 -4.15
C ARG A 338 14.87 -23.45 -3.25
N ILE A 339 15.25 -22.80 -2.15
CA ILE A 339 16.18 -23.29 -1.14
C ILE A 339 15.48 -23.38 0.23
N ALA A 340 15.98 -24.26 1.10
CA ALA A 340 15.43 -24.41 2.45
C ALA A 340 15.93 -23.27 3.34
N VAL A 341 15.02 -22.62 4.06
CA VAL A 341 15.30 -21.46 4.91
C VAL A 341 14.75 -21.68 6.31
N GLN A 342 15.54 -21.34 7.34
CA GLN A 342 15.11 -21.42 8.73
C GLN A 342 15.74 -20.30 9.57
N THR A 343 15.04 -19.82 10.58
CA THR A 343 15.61 -18.94 11.61
C THR A 343 16.09 -19.74 12.82
N ILE A 344 17.19 -19.32 13.43
CA ILE A 344 17.80 -19.98 14.59
C ILE A 344 18.27 -18.97 15.63
N SER A 345 18.49 -19.43 16.85
CA SER A 345 19.00 -18.58 17.93
C SER A 345 20.48 -18.23 17.77
N SER A 346 20.89 -17.08 18.30
CA SER A 346 22.32 -16.70 18.29
C SER A 346 23.18 -17.69 19.09
N LYS A 347 22.60 -18.34 20.11
CA LYS A 347 23.24 -19.42 20.88
C LYS A 347 23.52 -20.64 20.01
N ALA A 348 22.60 -21.04 19.13
CA ALA A 348 22.81 -22.10 18.16
C ALA A 348 23.94 -21.74 17.18
N VAL A 349 23.94 -20.50 16.67
CA VAL A 349 25.01 -19.99 15.80
C VAL A 349 26.36 -20.00 16.51
N GLY A 350 26.43 -19.60 17.78
CA GLY A 350 27.66 -19.63 18.57
C GLY A 350 28.23 -21.04 18.78
N LYS A 351 27.36 -22.06 18.91
CA LYS A 351 27.80 -23.47 18.92
C LYS A 351 28.38 -23.89 17.56
N LEU A 352 27.73 -23.47 16.47
CA LEU A 352 28.16 -23.77 15.11
C LEU A 352 29.50 -23.11 14.78
N PHE A 353 29.67 -21.82 15.09
CA PHE A 353 30.90 -21.06 14.89
C PHE A 353 32.12 -21.65 15.60
N ARG A 354 31.94 -22.23 16.78
CA ARG A 354 33.05 -22.91 17.49
C ARG A 354 33.58 -24.13 16.74
N ARG A 355 32.72 -24.84 16.01
CA ARG A 355 33.07 -26.05 15.25
C ARG A 355 33.55 -25.76 13.83
N MET A 356 33.20 -24.62 13.26
CA MET A 356 33.66 -24.26 11.91
C MET A 356 35.19 -24.13 11.86
N ASP A 357 35.84 -24.80 10.91
CA ASP A 357 37.29 -24.73 10.68
C ASP A 357 37.68 -23.59 9.72
N GLY A 358 37.15 -22.40 10.01
CA GLY A 358 37.30 -21.20 9.18
C GLY A 358 38.27 -20.15 9.73
N GLU A 359 38.57 -19.14 8.90
CA GLU A 359 39.21 -17.92 9.39
C GLU A 359 38.22 -17.12 10.24
N ASN A 360 38.74 -16.23 11.08
CA ASN A 360 37.88 -15.28 11.79
C ASN A 360 37.13 -14.39 10.78
N CYS A 361 35.91 -14.01 11.14
CA CYS A 361 35.15 -13.03 10.36
C CYS A 361 35.96 -11.75 10.12
N PHE A 362 35.73 -11.10 8.97
CA PHE A 362 36.35 -9.81 8.68
C PHE A 362 36.08 -8.82 9.82
N LEU A 363 37.00 -7.90 10.07
CA LEU A 363 36.85 -6.87 11.11
C LEU A 363 35.53 -6.08 10.99
N GLU A 364 35.07 -5.84 9.76
CA GLU A 364 33.80 -5.15 9.46
C GLU A 364 32.56 -6.01 9.73
N TRP A 365 32.72 -7.33 9.83
CA TRP A 365 31.65 -8.31 10.07
C TRP A 365 31.61 -8.72 11.55
N ASN A 366 32.15 -7.89 12.45
CA ASN A 366 32.24 -8.23 13.86
C ASN A 366 30.83 -8.50 14.41
N SER A 367 30.61 -9.75 14.81
CA SER A 367 29.36 -10.26 15.37
C SER A 367 29.41 -10.13 16.88
N GLY A 368 28.27 -9.87 17.52
CA GLY A 368 28.12 -9.99 18.96
C GLY A 368 28.25 -11.44 19.46
N VAL A 369 28.24 -12.42 18.55
CA VAL A 369 28.48 -13.84 18.85
C VAL A 369 29.99 -14.12 18.92
N LEU A 370 30.44 -14.56 20.09
CA LEU A 370 31.84 -14.96 20.34
C LEU A 370 32.29 -16.06 19.37
N GLY A 371 33.43 -15.82 18.73
CA GLY A 371 34.08 -16.80 17.86
C GLY A 371 33.54 -16.84 16.43
N CYS A 372 33.00 -15.73 15.90
CA CYS A 372 32.56 -15.62 14.50
C CYS A 372 33.65 -16.12 13.54
N LYS A 373 33.27 -17.08 12.68
CA LYS A 373 34.15 -17.64 11.65
C LYS A 373 33.49 -17.66 10.28
N VAL A 374 34.30 -17.44 9.26
CA VAL A 374 33.94 -17.65 7.85
C VAL A 374 34.59 -18.95 7.41
N MET A 375 33.78 -19.94 7.00
CA MET A 375 34.31 -21.23 6.57
C MET A 375 34.88 -21.12 5.15
N LEU A 376 36.19 -20.94 5.07
CA LEU A 376 36.94 -20.86 3.81
C LEU A 376 37.49 -22.22 3.35
N SER A 377 37.75 -23.15 4.27
CA SER A 377 38.44 -24.40 3.94
C SER A 377 37.50 -25.49 3.39
N SER A 378 37.87 -26.06 2.25
CA SER A 378 37.18 -27.21 1.65
C SER A 378 37.50 -28.54 2.34
N THR A 379 38.49 -28.60 3.23
CA THR A 379 39.02 -29.86 3.81
C THR A 379 38.31 -30.31 5.08
N SER A 380 37.42 -29.50 5.66
CA SER A 380 36.68 -29.88 6.87
C SER A 380 35.54 -30.83 6.54
N ASN A 381 35.34 -31.85 7.40
CA ASN A 381 34.25 -32.82 7.32
C ASN A 381 32.95 -32.30 7.94
N LEU A 382 32.93 -31.05 8.41
CA LEU A 382 31.74 -30.42 9.00
C LEU A 382 30.72 -30.06 7.91
N ALA A 383 29.49 -30.55 8.08
CA ALA A 383 28.34 -30.12 7.30
C ALA A 383 27.17 -29.80 8.23
N VAL A 384 26.21 -29.00 7.73
CA VAL A 384 24.95 -28.74 8.40
C VAL A 384 23.84 -29.41 7.61
N LYS A 385 22.92 -30.05 8.33
CA LYS A 385 21.68 -30.60 7.78
C LYS A 385 20.52 -29.73 8.25
N LEU A 386 19.80 -29.16 7.29
CA LEU A 386 18.61 -28.36 7.52
C LEU A 386 17.39 -29.14 7.05
N SER A 387 16.46 -29.43 7.96
CA SER A 387 15.20 -30.13 7.67
C SER A 387 14.01 -29.21 7.94
N VAL A 388 13.29 -28.84 6.88
CA VAL A 388 12.13 -27.95 6.90
C VAL A 388 10.87 -28.76 6.60
N ASN A 389 9.92 -28.75 7.52
CA ASN A 389 8.68 -29.53 7.49
C ASN A 389 7.42 -28.64 7.41
N ASN A 390 7.57 -27.41 6.92
CA ASN A 390 6.44 -26.50 6.75
C ASN A 390 5.41 -27.06 5.77
N ILE A 391 4.13 -26.72 5.96
CA ILE A 391 3.01 -27.19 5.14
C ILE A 391 2.21 -26.02 4.59
N MET A 392 1.69 -26.18 3.37
CA MET A 392 0.79 -25.18 2.77
C MET A 392 -0.64 -25.43 3.24
N VAL A 393 -1.34 -24.37 3.62
CA VAL A 393 -2.72 -24.42 4.11
C VAL A 393 -3.54 -23.32 3.46
N ASP A 394 -4.75 -23.67 3.03
CA ASP A 394 -5.72 -22.68 2.62
C ASP A 394 -6.33 -22.03 3.88
N ARG A 395 -6.38 -20.71 3.89
CA ARG A 395 -6.91 -19.90 5.00
C ARG A 395 -7.84 -18.84 4.46
N LYS A 396 -8.93 -18.61 5.18
CA LYS A 396 -9.76 -17.42 4.99
C LYS A 396 -9.18 -16.31 5.84
N ILE A 397 -9.01 -15.13 5.26
CA ILE A 397 -8.63 -13.92 5.99
C ILE A 397 -9.70 -12.85 5.84
N LEU A 398 -9.75 -11.94 6.82
CA LEU A 398 -10.71 -10.85 6.88
C LEU A 398 -9.99 -9.51 6.97
N ASN A 399 -10.16 -8.67 5.96
CA ASN A 399 -9.86 -7.24 6.07
C ASN A 399 -11.12 -6.52 6.58
N ILE A 400 -10.95 -5.63 7.54
CA ILE A 400 -12.07 -4.90 8.16
C ILE A 400 -11.96 -3.43 7.79
N PHE A 401 -13.04 -2.88 7.26
CA PHE A 401 -13.09 -1.50 6.79
C PHE A 401 -14.16 -0.70 7.52
N GLY A 402 -13.85 0.55 7.79
CA GLY A 402 -14.79 1.56 8.23
C GLY A 402 -14.60 2.86 7.45
N ALA A 403 -15.67 3.54 7.07
CA ALA A 403 -15.59 4.77 6.28
C ALA A 403 -16.37 5.94 6.88
N ILE A 404 -15.78 7.12 6.78
CA ILE A 404 -16.44 8.42 6.97
C ILE A 404 -16.57 9.05 5.58
N LYS A 405 -17.80 9.33 5.14
CA LYS A 405 -18.07 9.87 3.80
C LYS A 405 -17.75 11.35 3.72
N GLY A 406 -17.04 11.73 2.66
CA GLY A 406 -16.77 13.13 2.33
C GLY A 406 -18.03 13.90 1.94
N PHE A 407 -18.09 15.18 2.29
CA PHE A 407 -19.23 16.06 2.04
C PHE A 407 -19.22 16.70 0.64
N GLU A 408 -18.07 16.73 -0.05
CA GLU A 408 -17.97 17.29 -1.42
C GLU A 408 -17.53 16.25 -2.45
N GLU A 409 -16.55 15.42 -2.10
CA GLU A 409 -15.90 14.43 -2.96
C GLU A 409 -15.90 13.05 -2.26
N PRO A 410 -17.08 12.43 -2.04
CA PRO A 410 -17.19 11.18 -1.28
C PRO A 410 -16.48 9.99 -1.96
N ASP A 411 -16.20 10.09 -3.26
CA ASP A 411 -15.52 9.08 -4.06
C ASP A 411 -13.98 9.21 -4.05
N ARG A 412 -13.44 10.19 -3.32
CA ARG A 412 -12.02 10.39 -3.08
C ARG A 412 -11.71 10.09 -1.63
N TYR A 413 -10.68 9.31 -1.36
CA TYR A 413 -10.37 8.91 0.02
C TYR A 413 -8.89 8.83 0.36
N VAL A 414 -8.59 9.17 1.62
CA VAL A 414 -7.38 8.75 2.30
C VAL A 414 -7.64 7.41 2.98
N VAL A 415 -6.69 6.49 2.87
CA VAL A 415 -6.75 5.20 3.56
C VAL A 415 -5.77 5.23 4.73
N ILE A 416 -6.24 4.89 5.93
CA ILE A 416 -5.43 4.74 7.13
C ILE A 416 -5.43 3.25 7.48
N GLY A 417 -4.27 2.60 7.40
CA GLY A 417 -4.13 1.16 7.52
C GLY A 417 -3.29 0.72 8.72
N ALA A 418 -3.66 -0.41 9.30
CA ALA A 418 -2.83 -1.11 10.28
C ALA A 418 -2.96 -2.63 10.13
N GLN A 419 -1.83 -3.32 10.24
CA GLN A 419 -1.74 -4.77 10.37
C GLN A 419 -2.37 -5.24 11.69
N ARG A 420 -3.11 -6.36 11.63
CA ARG A 420 -3.76 -7.00 12.78
C ARG A 420 -3.18 -8.37 13.12
N ASP A 421 -2.80 -9.19 12.15
CA ASP A 421 -2.24 -10.52 12.41
C ASP A 421 -0.81 -10.43 12.95
N SER A 422 -0.41 -11.44 13.72
CA SER A 422 0.97 -11.62 14.19
C SER A 422 1.26 -13.04 14.64
N TRP A 423 2.43 -13.56 14.31
CA TRP A 423 3.05 -14.73 14.91
C TRP A 423 3.52 -14.36 16.30
N GLY A 424 3.01 -15.07 17.30
CA GLY A 424 3.17 -14.65 18.69
C GLY A 424 2.23 -13.49 19.07
N PRO A 425 2.44 -12.87 20.24
CA PRO A 425 1.53 -11.85 20.78
C PRO A 425 1.48 -10.56 19.96
N GLY A 426 2.59 -10.19 19.31
CA GLY A 426 2.68 -9.09 18.34
C GLY A 426 2.29 -7.72 18.89
N ALA A 427 2.63 -7.41 20.14
CA ALA A 427 2.27 -6.14 20.77
C ALA A 427 2.84 -4.94 20.02
N ALA A 428 4.11 -5.01 19.62
CA ALA A 428 4.76 -3.99 18.81
C ALA A 428 4.40 -4.13 17.32
N LYS A 429 4.46 -5.37 16.80
CA LYS A 429 4.23 -5.68 15.38
C LYS A 429 2.89 -5.17 14.86
N ALA A 430 1.79 -5.49 15.57
CA ALA A 430 0.42 -5.23 15.11
C ALA A 430 -0.43 -4.51 16.17
N GLY A 431 -0.10 -4.66 17.46
CA GLY A 431 -0.86 -4.08 18.58
C GLY A 431 -0.90 -2.56 18.59
N ILE A 432 0.26 -1.91 18.49
CA ILE A 432 0.34 -0.44 18.47
C ILE A 432 -0.46 0.13 17.30
N GLY A 433 -0.27 -0.41 16.10
CA GLY A 433 -0.96 0.08 14.90
C GLY A 433 -2.47 -0.06 15.01
N THR A 434 -2.95 -1.22 15.47
CA THR A 434 -4.38 -1.47 15.71
C THR A 434 -4.95 -0.52 16.77
N ALA A 435 -4.22 -0.28 17.86
CA ALA A 435 -4.66 0.62 18.93
C ALA A 435 -4.80 2.08 18.44
N ILE A 436 -3.84 2.54 17.62
CA ILE A 436 -3.89 3.87 17.00
C ILE A 436 -5.03 3.96 15.98
N LEU A 437 -5.25 2.92 15.17
CA LEU A 437 -6.32 2.88 14.18
C LEU A 437 -7.70 3.05 14.83
N LEU A 438 -7.96 2.30 15.91
CA LEU A 438 -9.22 2.39 16.66
C LEU A 438 -9.43 3.77 17.29
N GLU A 439 -8.39 4.34 17.91
CA GLU A 439 -8.48 5.68 18.51
C GLU A 439 -8.71 6.77 17.46
N LEU A 440 -8.04 6.70 16.31
CA LEU A 440 -8.25 7.64 15.20
C LEU A 440 -9.66 7.53 14.61
N ALA A 441 -10.15 6.31 14.40
CA ALA A 441 -11.51 6.08 13.90
C ALA A 441 -12.55 6.67 14.86
N HIS A 442 -12.40 6.43 16.16
CA HIS A 442 -13.27 7.01 17.18
C HIS A 442 -13.20 8.54 17.18
N VAL A 443 -12.00 9.12 17.31
CA VAL A 443 -11.82 10.57 17.47
C VAL A 443 -12.28 11.34 16.24
N ILE A 444 -11.95 10.88 15.04
CA ILE A 444 -12.36 11.58 13.81
C ILE A 444 -13.87 11.45 13.61
N SER A 445 -14.47 10.28 13.90
CA SER A 445 -15.93 10.15 13.87
C SER A 445 -16.61 11.10 14.85
N ASP A 446 -16.11 11.17 16.08
CA ASP A 446 -16.62 12.08 17.12
C ASP A 446 -16.52 13.55 16.69
N MET A 447 -15.40 13.95 16.06
CA MET A 447 -15.24 15.29 15.48
C MET A 447 -16.28 15.61 14.41
N VAL A 448 -16.65 14.62 13.57
CA VAL A 448 -17.66 14.79 12.52
C VAL A 448 -19.07 14.88 13.12
N LYS A 449 -19.40 13.99 14.07
CA LYS A 449 -20.75 13.90 14.62
C LYS A 449 -21.06 15.01 15.64
N HIS A 450 -20.06 15.46 16.41
CA HIS A 450 -20.30 16.33 17.57
C HIS A 450 -19.60 17.69 17.51
N ASP A 451 -18.46 17.84 16.83
CA ASP A 451 -17.70 19.11 16.82
C ASP A 451 -17.88 19.92 15.52
N GLY A 452 -18.60 19.39 14.53
CA GLY A 452 -18.92 20.09 13.28
C GLY A 452 -17.87 19.96 12.18
N TYR A 453 -16.92 19.03 12.31
CA TYR A 453 -15.96 18.74 11.24
C TYR A 453 -16.66 18.12 10.03
N LYS A 454 -16.46 18.72 8.84
CA LYS A 454 -17.03 18.25 7.58
C LYS A 454 -15.89 17.92 6.61
N PRO A 455 -15.37 16.68 6.62
CA PRO A 455 -14.33 16.28 5.68
C PRO A 455 -14.86 16.41 4.25
N ARG A 456 -14.12 17.08 3.35
CA ARG A 456 -14.51 17.22 1.95
C ARG A 456 -14.41 15.91 1.20
N ARG A 457 -13.40 15.11 1.55
CA ARG A 457 -13.09 13.79 0.99
C ARG A 457 -13.28 12.72 2.06
N SER A 458 -13.56 11.50 1.63
CA SER A 458 -13.80 10.38 2.53
C SER A 458 -12.51 9.96 3.26
N ILE A 459 -12.67 9.34 4.43
CA ILE A 459 -11.60 8.72 5.21
C ILE A 459 -11.96 7.24 5.36
N ILE A 460 -11.07 6.35 4.96
CA ILE A 460 -11.22 4.90 5.11
C ILE A 460 -10.22 4.41 6.14
N PHE A 461 -10.70 3.69 7.15
CA PHE A 461 -9.90 2.96 8.12
C PHE A 461 -9.87 1.49 7.70
N ALA A 462 -8.69 0.89 7.63
CA ALA A 462 -8.49 -0.47 7.18
C ALA A 462 -7.63 -1.28 8.17
N SER A 463 -8.16 -2.41 8.64
CA SER A 463 -7.43 -3.39 9.45
C SER A 463 -7.11 -4.60 8.58
N TRP A 464 -5.82 -4.78 8.27
CA TRP A 464 -5.31 -5.81 7.36
C TRP A 464 -4.97 -7.10 8.09
N SER A 465 -5.31 -8.25 7.50
CA SER A 465 -4.82 -9.57 7.93
C SER A 465 -3.75 -10.11 6.98
N ALA A 466 -3.06 -11.17 7.41
CA ALA A 466 -1.92 -11.80 6.73
C ALA A 466 -0.80 -10.82 6.31
N GLY A 467 -0.59 -9.76 7.10
CA GLY A 467 0.51 -8.83 6.93
C GLY A 467 1.88 -9.48 7.12
N GLU A 468 2.00 -10.43 8.05
CA GLU A 468 3.27 -11.13 8.33
C GLU A 468 3.76 -12.03 7.20
N TYR A 469 2.85 -12.37 6.30
CA TYR A 469 3.09 -13.23 5.15
C TYR A 469 3.40 -12.42 3.87
N GLY A 470 3.77 -11.15 4.00
CA GLY A 470 4.08 -10.26 2.87
C GLY A 470 2.92 -9.34 2.49
N ALA A 471 2.33 -8.65 3.47
CA ALA A 471 1.23 -7.70 3.26
C ALA A 471 0.08 -8.29 2.42
N VAL A 472 -0.30 -9.55 2.68
CA VAL A 472 -1.22 -10.31 1.81
C VAL A 472 -2.57 -9.61 1.75
N GLY A 473 -3.27 -9.43 2.87
CA GLY A 473 -4.61 -8.83 2.87
C GLY A 473 -4.67 -7.44 2.21
N ALA A 474 -3.65 -6.61 2.42
CA ALA A 474 -3.56 -5.31 1.77
C ALA A 474 -3.34 -5.44 0.26
N THR A 475 -2.45 -6.33 -0.18
CA THR A 475 -2.13 -6.52 -1.59
C THR A 475 -3.30 -7.13 -2.37
N GLU A 476 -4.00 -8.12 -1.82
CA GLU A 476 -5.21 -8.70 -2.45
C GLU A 476 -6.28 -7.64 -2.70
N TRP A 477 -6.46 -6.72 -1.74
CA TRP A 477 -7.36 -5.60 -1.91
C TRP A 477 -6.90 -4.66 -3.03
N LEU A 478 -5.61 -4.34 -3.11
CA LEU A 478 -5.04 -3.50 -4.18
C LEU A 478 -5.19 -4.15 -5.56
N GLU A 479 -4.91 -5.45 -5.68
CA GLU A 479 -5.05 -6.20 -6.92
C GLU A 479 -6.51 -6.19 -7.42
N GLY A 480 -7.47 -6.16 -6.48
CA GLY A 480 -8.90 -6.02 -6.79
C GLY A 480 -9.23 -4.73 -7.52
N TYR A 481 -8.46 -3.67 -7.30
CA TYR A 481 -8.73 -2.33 -7.83
C TYR A 481 -7.58 -1.76 -8.64
N SER A 482 -6.62 -2.58 -9.07
CA SER A 482 -5.33 -2.16 -9.68
C SER A 482 -5.44 -1.12 -10.80
N ALA A 483 -6.50 -1.20 -11.63
CA ALA A 483 -6.73 -0.25 -12.72
C ALA A 483 -7.40 1.07 -12.31
N THR A 484 -8.03 1.14 -11.14
CA THR A 484 -8.94 2.26 -10.78
C THR A 484 -8.64 2.90 -9.43
N LEU A 485 -7.85 2.26 -8.56
CA LEU A 485 -7.70 2.69 -7.19
C LEU A 485 -7.00 4.04 -7.06
N HIS A 486 -5.97 4.30 -7.88
CA HIS A 486 -5.27 5.59 -7.91
C HIS A 486 -6.19 6.78 -8.23
N ALA A 487 -7.28 6.54 -8.96
CA ALA A 487 -8.27 7.56 -9.26
C ALA A 487 -9.21 7.86 -8.08
N LYS A 488 -9.14 7.08 -6.99
CA LYS A 488 -9.99 7.25 -5.79
C LYS A 488 -9.18 7.47 -4.52
N ALA A 489 -8.22 6.59 -4.25
CA ALA A 489 -7.29 6.67 -3.13
C ALA A 489 -6.16 7.66 -3.45
N PHE A 490 -6.10 8.79 -2.76
CA PHE A 490 -5.07 9.80 -3.00
C PHE A 490 -3.89 9.71 -2.01
N THR A 491 -4.02 8.98 -0.90
CA THR A 491 -2.94 8.76 0.07
C THR A 491 -3.20 7.51 0.93
N TYR A 492 -2.15 6.76 1.25
CA TYR A 492 -2.16 5.71 2.27
C TYR A 492 -1.28 6.08 3.47
N ILE A 493 -1.83 5.98 4.67
CA ILE A 493 -1.13 6.24 5.94
C ILE A 493 -0.97 4.89 6.66
N ASN A 494 0.26 4.43 6.82
CA ASN A 494 0.57 3.17 7.49
C ASN A 494 0.89 3.37 8.98
N LEU A 495 0.24 2.60 9.84
CA LEU A 495 0.37 2.68 11.30
C LEU A 495 1.16 1.51 11.91
N ASP A 496 1.65 0.58 11.09
CA ASP A 496 2.38 -0.60 11.56
C ASP A 496 3.63 -0.21 12.36
N ALA A 497 3.85 -0.91 13.48
CA ALA A 497 5.04 -0.75 14.31
C ALA A 497 5.42 0.72 14.61
N ALA A 498 4.44 1.59 14.84
CA ALA A 498 4.67 3.03 15.01
C ALA A 498 5.56 3.40 16.22
N VAL A 499 5.73 2.50 17.21
CA VAL A 499 6.64 2.69 18.34
C VAL A 499 7.48 1.42 18.58
N LEU A 500 8.73 1.45 18.15
CA LEU A 500 9.75 0.41 18.35
C LEU A 500 10.91 0.88 19.25
N GLY A 501 10.96 2.16 19.58
CA GLY A 501 11.99 2.76 20.41
C GLY A 501 11.63 4.19 20.82
N PHE A 502 12.60 4.88 21.43
CA PHE A 502 12.36 6.17 22.07
C PHE A 502 13.13 7.32 21.42
N ASN A 503 14.38 7.08 21.00
CA ASN A 503 15.34 8.15 20.73
C ASN A 503 15.15 8.85 19.38
N ASN A 504 14.78 8.10 18.35
CA ASN A 504 14.75 8.57 16.97
C ASN A 504 13.37 8.35 16.35
N MET A 505 13.18 8.93 15.17
CA MET A 505 12.01 8.71 14.34
C MET A 505 12.50 8.33 12.95
N LYS A 506 11.97 7.22 12.42
CA LYS A 506 12.17 6.75 11.05
C LYS A 506 10.96 7.16 10.22
N ILE A 507 11.20 7.68 9.02
CA ILE A 507 10.16 8.12 8.10
C ILE A 507 10.45 7.51 6.74
N SER A 508 9.41 6.98 6.11
CA SER A 508 9.37 6.48 4.75
C SER A 508 8.13 7.07 4.09
N ALA A 509 8.28 7.91 3.07
CA ALA A 509 7.14 8.56 2.43
C ALA A 509 7.39 8.86 0.95
N SER A 510 6.31 9.02 0.18
CA SER A 510 6.37 9.61 -1.16
C SER A 510 6.81 11.09 -1.05
N PRO A 511 7.62 11.60 -2.02
CA PRO A 511 7.97 13.00 -2.13
C PRO A 511 6.77 13.96 -2.09
N LEU A 512 5.60 13.52 -2.59
CA LEU A 512 4.37 14.31 -2.57
C LEU A 512 3.93 14.71 -1.16
N LEU A 513 4.33 13.96 -0.12
CA LEU A 513 3.92 14.22 1.26
C LEU A 513 4.97 14.99 2.07
N TYR A 514 6.15 15.28 1.53
CA TYR A 514 7.25 15.86 2.32
C TYR A 514 6.88 17.21 2.97
N THR A 515 6.30 18.13 2.20
CA THR A 515 5.92 19.44 2.71
C THR A 515 4.79 19.37 3.75
N LEU A 516 3.84 18.45 3.57
CA LEU A 516 2.78 18.20 4.55
C LEU A 516 3.34 17.59 5.85
N LEU A 517 4.23 16.60 5.73
CA LEU A 517 4.88 15.95 6.85
C LEU A 517 5.72 16.93 7.66
N GLU A 518 6.50 17.77 6.99
CA GLU A 518 7.30 18.79 7.67
C GLU A 518 6.43 19.74 8.50
N ARG A 519 5.34 20.25 7.93
CA ARG A 519 4.41 21.14 8.65
C ARG A 519 3.74 20.42 9.83
N THR A 520 3.39 19.15 9.65
CA THR A 520 2.81 18.31 10.69
C THR A 520 3.79 18.10 11.84
N MET A 521 5.03 17.71 11.54
CA MET A 521 6.07 17.48 12.55
C MET A 521 6.43 18.74 13.33
N LYS A 522 6.36 19.93 12.71
CA LYS A 522 6.51 21.23 13.40
C LYS A 522 5.33 21.52 14.35
N GLY A 523 4.15 20.98 14.06
CA GLY A 523 2.93 21.17 14.83
C GLY A 523 2.73 20.18 15.98
N VAL A 524 3.40 19.03 15.96
CA VAL A 524 3.29 17.98 17.00
C VAL A 524 4.45 18.10 17.99
N LYS A 525 4.13 18.18 19.29
CA LYS A 525 5.13 18.21 20.37
C LYS A 525 5.90 16.89 20.44
N ASP A 526 7.19 16.99 20.71
CA ASP A 526 8.02 15.82 20.99
C ASP A 526 7.76 15.31 22.42
N PRO A 527 7.24 14.09 22.63
CA PRO A 527 6.98 13.56 23.97
C PRO A 527 8.26 13.29 24.79
N ALA A 528 9.44 13.17 24.17
CA ALA A 528 10.69 12.96 24.87
C ALA A 528 11.26 14.24 25.49
N LYS A 529 11.00 15.41 24.90
CA LYS A 529 11.59 16.69 25.30
C LYS A 529 10.55 17.58 25.98
N ASP A 530 10.97 18.35 26.99
CA ASP A 530 10.08 19.30 27.68
C ASP A 530 9.67 20.48 26.79
N SER A 531 10.52 20.84 25.83
CA SER A 531 10.23 21.81 24.77
C SER A 531 10.80 21.31 23.43
N GLY A 532 10.03 21.51 22.36
CA GLY A 532 10.38 21.07 21.02
C GLY A 532 9.27 20.32 20.31
N SER A 533 9.41 20.22 19.00
CA SER A 533 8.52 19.54 18.07
C SER A 533 9.18 18.25 17.56
N LEU A 534 8.40 17.37 16.93
CA LEU A 534 8.96 16.21 16.25
C LEU A 534 9.93 16.60 15.12
N TYR A 535 9.75 17.79 14.53
CA TYR A 535 10.70 18.33 13.55
C TYR A 535 12.09 18.56 14.15
N ASP A 536 12.18 19.02 15.40
CA ASP A 536 13.46 19.22 16.11
C ASP A 536 14.15 17.89 16.46
N ARG A 537 13.43 16.77 16.40
CA ARG A 537 13.98 15.43 16.59
C ARG A 537 14.59 14.88 15.29
N VAL A 538 13.91 15.06 14.16
CA VAL A 538 14.39 14.57 12.86
C VAL A 538 15.42 15.50 12.22
N GLY A 539 15.39 16.79 12.56
CA GLY A 539 16.31 17.81 12.06
C GLY A 539 15.87 18.42 10.72
N SER A 540 16.56 19.50 10.31
CA SER A 540 16.22 20.24 9.08
C SER A 540 16.51 19.47 7.79
N ASP A 541 17.46 18.54 7.82
CA ASP A 541 17.84 17.70 6.68
C ASP A 541 17.11 16.34 6.67
N TRP A 542 15.94 16.24 7.33
CA TRP A 542 15.23 14.97 7.52
C TRP A 542 14.92 14.23 6.20
N VAL A 543 14.72 14.97 5.10
CA VAL A 543 14.49 14.38 3.76
C VAL A 543 15.64 13.45 3.34
N LYS A 544 16.90 13.80 3.67
CA LYS A 544 18.08 12.95 3.41
C LYS A 544 18.12 11.69 4.27
N THR A 545 17.31 11.66 5.34
CA THR A 545 17.22 10.54 6.28
C THR A 545 15.97 9.67 6.03
N VAL A 546 15.15 10.01 5.04
CA VAL A 546 14.01 9.19 4.61
C VAL A 546 14.54 7.83 4.18
N VAL A 547 13.96 6.78 4.75
CA VAL A 547 14.36 5.40 4.46
C VAL A 547 13.46 4.85 3.35
N PRO A 548 14.00 4.16 2.34
CA PRO A 548 13.18 3.48 1.34
C PRO A 548 12.23 2.46 1.98
N LEU A 549 11.04 2.29 1.41
CA LEU A 549 10.10 1.25 1.83
C LEU A 549 10.61 -0.13 1.39
N GLY A 550 10.58 -1.09 2.31
CA GLY A 550 10.88 -2.50 2.04
C GLY A 550 9.64 -3.30 1.66
N LEU A 551 9.85 -4.53 1.14
CA LEU A 551 8.77 -5.48 0.81
C LEU A 551 7.95 -5.90 2.03
N ASP A 552 8.51 -5.75 3.22
CA ASP A 552 7.94 -6.09 4.51
C ASP A 552 7.02 -5.00 5.10
N ASN A 553 6.84 -3.88 4.40
CA ASN A 553 5.99 -2.77 4.83
C ASN A 553 4.73 -2.69 3.96
N ALA A 554 3.54 -2.69 4.58
CA ALA A 554 2.26 -2.63 3.87
C ALA A 554 2.07 -1.38 3.00
N ALA A 555 2.80 -0.29 3.25
CA ALA A 555 2.81 0.89 2.39
C ALA A 555 3.52 0.68 1.05
N PHE A 556 4.41 -0.31 0.95
CA PHE A 556 5.18 -0.59 -0.25
C PHE A 556 4.29 -0.94 -1.46
N PRO A 557 3.34 -1.90 -1.41
CA PRO A 557 2.49 -2.20 -2.55
C PRO A 557 1.52 -1.06 -2.92
N PHE A 558 1.10 -0.22 -1.95
CA PHE A 558 0.33 0.99 -2.28
C PHE A 558 1.12 1.93 -3.20
N LEU A 559 2.41 2.15 -2.89
CA LEU A 559 3.29 3.01 -3.68
C LEU A 559 3.75 2.34 -4.97
N ALA A 560 4.41 1.19 -4.84
CA ALA A 560 5.19 0.57 -5.91
C ALA A 560 4.34 -0.20 -6.93
N TYR A 561 3.18 -0.73 -6.50
CA TYR A 561 2.23 -1.45 -7.37
C TYR A 561 1.06 -0.56 -7.80
N SER A 562 0.45 0.17 -6.86
CA SER A 562 -0.77 0.97 -7.14
C SER A 562 -0.53 2.44 -7.47
N GLY A 563 0.69 2.97 -7.27
CA GLY A 563 0.99 4.37 -7.56
C GLY A 563 0.20 5.34 -6.67
N ILE A 564 0.00 4.97 -5.40
CA ILE A 564 -0.69 5.78 -4.41
C ILE A 564 0.36 6.38 -3.48
N PRO A 565 0.34 7.69 -3.21
CA PRO A 565 1.27 8.34 -2.30
C PRO A 565 1.14 7.75 -0.89
N VAL A 566 2.26 7.47 -0.23
CA VAL A 566 2.22 6.82 1.08
C VAL A 566 3.06 7.55 2.11
N VAL A 567 2.69 7.36 3.38
CA VAL A 567 3.54 7.67 4.53
C VAL A 567 3.53 6.50 5.50
N SER A 568 4.72 6.10 5.94
CA SER A 568 4.97 5.21 7.06
C SER A 568 6.01 5.87 7.96
N PHE A 569 5.76 5.88 9.26
CA PHE A 569 6.67 6.49 10.23
C PHE A 569 6.61 5.72 11.54
N GLY A 570 7.68 5.79 12.31
CA GLY A 570 7.72 5.17 13.62
C GLY A 570 8.88 5.66 14.48
N PHE A 571 8.72 5.55 15.79
CA PHE A 571 9.78 5.84 16.74
C PHE A 571 10.69 4.62 16.89
N CYS A 572 12.01 4.82 16.87
CA CYS A 572 12.99 3.75 16.90
C CYS A 572 14.26 4.18 17.64
N ASN A 573 15.22 3.28 17.79
CA ASN A 573 16.58 3.61 18.24
C ASN A 573 17.54 3.35 17.06
N LYS A 574 18.39 4.31 16.70
CA LYS A 574 19.31 4.16 15.54
C LYS A 574 20.38 3.10 15.75
N GLU A 575 20.82 2.93 16.99
CA GLU A 575 21.94 2.05 17.34
C GLU A 575 21.48 0.60 17.55
N GLU A 576 20.18 0.38 17.82
CA GLU A 576 19.63 -0.89 18.26
C GLU A 576 18.23 -1.09 17.70
N GLU A 577 17.99 -2.23 17.06
CA GLU A 577 16.67 -2.60 16.58
C GLU A 577 15.79 -3.12 17.73
N TYR A 578 14.47 -3.11 17.56
CA TYR A 578 13.57 -3.69 18.57
C TYR A 578 13.74 -5.21 18.63
N SER A 579 14.34 -5.69 19.72
CA SER A 579 14.77 -7.08 19.92
C SER A 579 13.70 -8.14 19.73
N PHE A 580 12.44 -7.82 20.03
CA PHE A 580 11.40 -8.84 20.14
C PHE A 580 10.51 -8.96 18.90
N LEU A 581 10.75 -8.15 17.87
CA LEU A 581 9.93 -8.18 16.66
C LEU A 581 9.94 -9.58 16.00
N GLY A 582 8.75 -10.12 15.75
CA GLY A 582 8.59 -11.47 15.17
C GLY A 582 9.00 -12.59 16.12
N THR A 583 9.11 -12.35 17.43
CA THR A 583 9.39 -13.38 18.45
C THR A 583 8.19 -13.56 19.38
N THR A 584 8.13 -14.66 20.12
CA THR A 584 7.12 -14.87 21.17
C THR A 584 7.23 -13.88 22.34
N GLU A 585 8.35 -13.15 22.41
CA GLU A 585 8.63 -12.13 23.43
C GLU A 585 8.11 -10.74 23.03
N ASP A 586 7.42 -10.57 21.89
CA ASP A 586 6.72 -9.32 21.51
C ASP A 586 5.44 -9.13 22.35
N THR A 587 5.62 -9.10 23.67
CA THR A 587 4.57 -8.99 24.68
C THR A 587 4.33 -7.53 25.08
N VAL A 588 3.12 -7.25 25.59
CA VAL A 588 2.79 -5.92 26.12
C VAL A 588 3.72 -5.55 27.28
N GLU A 589 4.14 -6.53 28.09
CA GLU A 589 5.06 -6.37 29.21
C GLU A 589 6.46 -5.95 28.76
N ASN A 590 7.00 -6.58 27.71
CA ASN A 590 8.29 -6.20 27.15
C ASN A 590 8.23 -4.86 26.44
N LEU A 591 7.14 -4.59 25.71
CA LEU A 591 6.92 -3.31 25.04
C LEU A 591 6.82 -2.13 26.02
N LYS A 592 6.21 -2.32 27.20
CA LYS A 592 6.13 -1.32 28.28
C LYS A 592 7.47 -0.87 28.84
N LYS A 593 8.57 -1.57 28.53
CA LYS A 593 9.92 -1.16 28.90
C LYS A 593 10.41 0.04 28.06
N ILE A 594 9.73 0.38 26.96
CA ILE A 594 10.01 1.59 26.19
C ILE A 594 9.54 2.82 26.99
N ASP A 595 10.46 3.75 27.21
CA ASP A 595 10.18 5.00 27.90
C ASP A 595 9.07 5.79 27.21
N LYS A 596 8.14 6.33 28.01
CA LYS A 596 7.02 7.16 27.54
C LYS A 596 6.20 6.53 26.40
N LEU A 597 6.10 5.19 26.33
CA LEU A 597 5.40 4.43 25.29
C LEU A 597 4.06 5.06 24.86
N TYR A 598 3.13 5.30 25.79
CA TYR A 598 1.80 5.81 25.44
C TYR A 598 1.81 7.27 24.95
N ALA A 599 2.78 8.08 25.39
CA ALA A 599 2.95 9.44 24.87
C ALA A 599 3.49 9.42 23.44
N LEU A 600 4.38 8.47 23.11
CA LEU A 600 4.82 8.22 21.74
C LEU A 600 3.68 7.70 20.86
N MET A 601 2.86 6.76 21.35
CA MET A 601 1.67 6.29 20.63
C MET A 601 0.70 7.44 20.35
N ARG A 602 0.46 8.32 21.34
CA ARG A 602 -0.37 9.52 21.15
C ARG A 602 0.24 10.46 20.11
N ALA A 603 1.55 10.71 20.15
CA ALA A 603 2.22 11.55 19.16
C ALA A 603 2.14 10.95 17.74
N ALA A 604 2.28 9.63 17.60
CA ALA A 604 2.11 8.93 16.33
C ALA A 604 0.67 9.07 15.80
N ALA A 605 -0.33 8.87 16.67
CA ALA A 605 -1.74 9.10 16.34
C ALA A 605 -1.97 10.56 15.91
N GLU A 606 -1.39 11.53 16.60
CA GLU A 606 -1.52 12.95 16.28
C GLU A 606 -0.92 13.29 14.91
N VAL A 607 0.24 12.72 14.55
CA VAL A 607 0.82 12.87 13.21
C VAL A 607 -0.11 12.29 12.13
N ALA A 608 -0.55 11.04 12.27
CA ALA A 608 -1.44 10.41 11.29
C ALA A 608 -2.78 11.15 11.16
N GLY A 609 -3.38 11.54 12.29
CA GLY A 609 -4.62 12.31 12.33
C GLY A 609 -4.48 13.68 11.67
N GLN A 610 -3.41 14.43 11.95
CA GLN A 610 -3.19 15.73 11.32
C GLN A 610 -3.00 15.62 9.79
N ILE A 611 -2.28 14.60 9.31
CA ILE A 611 -2.14 14.34 7.86
C ILE A 611 -3.51 14.06 7.25
N ALA A 612 -4.29 13.14 7.84
CA ALA A 612 -5.62 12.77 7.34
C ALA A 612 -6.56 13.98 7.32
N LEU A 613 -6.65 14.75 8.42
CA LEU A 613 -7.48 15.95 8.50
C LEU A 613 -7.05 17.00 7.48
N ARG A 614 -5.75 17.21 7.28
CA ARG A 614 -5.26 18.23 6.33
C ARG A 614 -5.62 17.89 4.89
N LEU A 615 -5.48 16.62 4.50
CA LEU A 615 -5.80 16.13 3.15
C LEU A 615 -7.31 16.13 2.83
N THR A 616 -8.16 16.13 3.86
CA THR A 616 -9.61 16.06 3.72
C THR A 616 -10.32 17.37 4.07
N HIS A 617 -9.68 18.29 4.78
CA HIS A 617 -10.21 19.62 5.09
C HIS A 617 -10.06 20.61 3.92
N ASP A 618 -8.89 20.65 3.30
CA ASP A 618 -8.57 21.66 2.28
C ASP A 618 -9.25 21.34 0.93
N HIS A 619 -9.66 22.40 0.23
CA HIS A 619 -10.22 22.32 -1.12
C HIS A 619 -9.22 21.74 -2.13
N GLU A 620 -7.97 22.16 -2.04
CA GLU A 620 -6.85 21.66 -2.83
C GLU A 620 -6.20 20.49 -2.10
N LEU A 621 -5.90 19.41 -2.82
CA LEU A 621 -5.10 18.32 -2.27
C LEU A 621 -3.69 18.81 -1.96
N PHE A 622 -3.31 18.72 -0.68
CA PHE A 622 -1.98 19.13 -0.23
C PHE A 622 -0.94 18.04 -0.53
N LEU A 623 -0.69 17.82 -1.82
CA LEU A 623 0.33 16.92 -2.36
C LEU A 623 1.31 17.73 -3.23
N ASP A 624 2.59 17.69 -2.84
CA ASP A 624 3.66 18.52 -3.38
C ASP A 624 4.28 17.90 -4.65
N PHE A 625 3.55 18.01 -5.78
CA PHE A 625 3.96 17.44 -7.07
C PHE A 625 5.23 18.05 -7.65
N GLU A 626 5.64 19.24 -7.20
CA GLU A 626 6.89 19.88 -7.64
C GLU A 626 8.13 19.12 -7.16
N ARG A 627 8.03 18.37 -6.05
CA ARG A 627 9.14 17.57 -5.50
C ARG A 627 9.67 16.54 -6.47
N TYR A 628 8.82 15.99 -7.33
CA TYR A 628 9.29 15.05 -8.35
C TYR A 628 10.24 15.69 -9.37
N GLY A 629 10.14 17.01 -9.61
CA GLY A 629 11.12 17.74 -10.40
C GLY A 629 12.52 17.77 -9.77
N GLU A 630 12.57 17.89 -8.43
CA GLU A 630 13.80 17.81 -7.64
C GLU A 630 14.38 16.39 -7.60
N GLU A 631 13.54 15.37 -7.40
CA GLU A 631 13.96 13.97 -7.40
C GLU A 631 14.52 13.53 -8.75
N LEU A 632 13.88 13.93 -9.85
CA LEU A 632 14.40 13.68 -11.21
C LEU A 632 15.74 14.38 -11.45
N LEU A 633 15.90 15.62 -10.95
CA LEU A 633 17.17 16.34 -11.03
C LEU A 633 18.28 15.61 -10.26
N ALA A 634 18.00 15.14 -9.05
CA ALA A 634 18.95 14.39 -8.22
C ALA A 634 19.43 13.10 -8.91
N PHE A 635 18.56 12.40 -9.65
CA PHE A 635 18.98 11.25 -10.47
C PHE A 635 19.77 11.66 -11.70
N GLN A 636 19.35 12.72 -12.40
CA GLN A 636 20.09 13.24 -13.56
C GLN A 636 21.54 13.58 -13.19
N GLU A 637 21.77 14.23 -12.04
CA GLU A 637 23.12 14.55 -11.56
C GLU A 637 24.00 13.29 -11.37
N LYS A 638 23.41 12.19 -10.90
CA LYS A 638 24.10 10.89 -10.76
C LYS A 638 24.44 10.25 -12.12
N PHE A 639 23.69 10.55 -13.18
CA PHE A 639 23.96 10.02 -14.52
C PHE A 639 25.01 10.82 -15.29
N LEU A 640 25.17 12.12 -15.01
CA LEU A 640 26.11 13.01 -15.71
C LEU A 640 27.54 12.46 -15.83
N PRO A 641 28.14 11.84 -14.80
CA PRO A 641 29.48 11.27 -14.93
C PRO A 641 29.60 10.29 -16.10
N TYR A 642 28.57 9.51 -16.38
CA TYR A 642 28.58 8.43 -17.38
C TYR A 642 28.26 8.90 -18.81
N TYR A 643 28.04 10.19 -19.03
CA TYR A 643 27.63 10.73 -20.33
C TYR A 643 28.58 10.34 -21.48
N ARG A 644 29.89 10.42 -21.24
CA ARG A 644 30.91 10.04 -22.25
C ARG A 644 30.92 8.53 -22.51
N ASP A 645 30.71 7.74 -21.46
CA ASP A 645 30.71 6.27 -21.51
C ASP A 645 29.52 5.79 -22.35
N VAL A 646 28.33 6.35 -22.12
CA VAL A 646 27.10 6.10 -22.89
C VAL A 646 27.26 6.53 -24.35
N LYS A 647 27.87 7.70 -24.60
CA LYS A 647 28.14 8.20 -25.96
C LYS A 647 29.09 7.28 -26.74
N ALA A 648 30.08 6.68 -26.09
CA ALA A 648 30.99 5.72 -26.71
C ALA A 648 30.28 4.43 -27.16
N LEU A 649 29.10 4.12 -26.62
CA LEU A 649 28.24 3.01 -27.03
C LEU A 649 27.24 3.39 -28.14
N GLY A 650 27.30 4.63 -28.66
CA GLY A 650 26.33 5.13 -29.65
C GLY A 650 24.96 5.48 -29.06
N LEU A 651 24.87 5.64 -27.73
CA LEU A 651 23.65 6.03 -27.02
C LEU A 651 23.74 7.50 -26.57
N THR A 652 22.61 8.08 -26.15
CA THR A 652 22.56 9.46 -25.64
C THR A 652 21.63 9.58 -24.45
N LEU A 653 22.05 10.35 -23.44
CA LEU A 653 21.21 10.68 -22.27
C LEU A 653 20.32 11.91 -22.51
N ASN A 654 20.45 12.58 -23.66
CA ASN A 654 19.73 13.84 -23.91
C ASN A 654 18.21 13.67 -23.84
N TRP A 655 17.66 12.55 -24.34
CA TRP A 655 16.22 12.29 -24.30
C TRP A 655 15.67 12.22 -22.87
N LEU A 656 16.45 11.62 -21.96
CA LEU A 656 16.10 11.57 -20.54
C LEU A 656 16.07 12.98 -19.94
N PHE A 657 17.04 13.84 -20.30
CA PHE A 657 17.10 15.22 -19.82
C PHE A 657 15.98 16.08 -20.40
N PHE A 658 15.58 15.86 -21.65
CA PHE A 658 14.42 16.51 -22.27
C PHE A 658 13.12 16.08 -21.57
N ALA A 659 12.90 14.78 -21.36
CA ALA A 659 11.73 14.28 -20.64
C ALA A 659 11.62 14.89 -19.22
N ARG A 660 12.74 15.01 -18.50
CA ARG A 660 12.79 15.69 -17.20
C ARG A 660 12.44 17.19 -17.31
N GLY A 661 12.95 17.86 -18.34
CA GLY A 661 12.61 19.26 -18.62
C GLY A 661 11.13 19.45 -18.94
N ASP A 662 10.52 18.52 -19.67
CA ASP A 662 9.09 18.53 -20.01
C ASP A 662 8.24 18.34 -18.76
N PHE A 663 8.62 17.40 -17.89
CA PHE A 663 7.97 17.20 -16.60
C PHE A 663 7.99 18.48 -15.76
N GLN A 664 9.15 19.16 -15.66
CA GLN A 664 9.27 20.42 -14.93
C GLN A 664 8.35 21.51 -15.52
N ARG A 665 8.26 21.63 -16.85
CA ARG A 665 7.36 22.61 -17.49
C ARG A 665 5.89 22.29 -17.20
N ALA A 666 5.53 21.00 -17.20
CA ALA A 666 4.18 20.54 -16.89
C ALA A 666 3.79 20.80 -15.42
N THR A 667 4.71 20.59 -14.46
CA THR A 667 4.48 20.94 -13.06
C THR A 667 4.31 22.45 -12.87
N ASP A 668 5.16 23.25 -13.52
CA ASP A 668 5.06 24.71 -13.45
C ASP A 668 3.73 25.21 -14.07
N ALA A 669 3.24 24.55 -15.12
CA ALA A 669 1.95 24.84 -15.73
C ALA A 669 0.80 24.51 -14.79
N LEU A 670 0.75 23.31 -14.21
CA LEU A 670 -0.27 22.93 -13.22
C LEU A 670 -0.29 23.91 -12.03
N ARG A 671 0.88 24.33 -11.54
CA ARG A 671 0.96 25.34 -10.48
C ARG A 671 0.35 26.68 -10.88
N ARG A 672 0.60 27.14 -12.11
CA ARG A 672 -0.02 28.37 -12.64
C ARG A 672 -1.53 28.19 -12.79
N ASP A 673 -2.00 27.04 -13.26
CA ASP A 673 -3.43 26.74 -13.39
C ASP A 673 -4.13 26.80 -12.04
N ILE A 674 -3.55 26.19 -11.00
CA ILE A 674 -4.06 26.25 -9.62
C ILE A 674 -4.11 27.70 -9.12
N ALA A 675 -3.05 28.48 -9.33
CA ALA A 675 -2.98 29.87 -8.89
C ALA A 675 -4.00 30.79 -9.59
N ASN A 676 -4.32 30.51 -10.86
CA ASN A 676 -5.21 31.31 -11.69
C ASN A 676 -6.68 30.81 -11.68
N SER A 677 -6.95 29.69 -11.03
CA SER A 677 -8.29 29.09 -10.99
C SER A 677 -9.15 29.65 -9.86
N ASP A 678 -10.46 29.75 -10.12
CA ASP A 678 -11.44 30.12 -9.10
C ASP A 678 -11.57 28.99 -8.06
N LYS A 679 -11.23 29.33 -6.81
CA LYS A 679 -11.29 28.40 -5.69
C LYS A 679 -12.71 28.02 -5.32
N GLU A 680 -13.75 28.76 -5.69
CA GLU A 680 -15.14 28.39 -5.40
C GLU A 680 -15.73 27.44 -6.45
N ASN A 681 -15.13 27.36 -7.63
CA ASN A 681 -15.59 26.50 -8.71
C ASN A 681 -15.24 25.03 -8.46
N ARG A 682 -16.24 24.26 -7.98
CA ARG A 682 -16.13 22.83 -7.68
C ARG A 682 -15.60 21.98 -8.83
N VAL A 683 -16.00 22.27 -10.07
CA VAL A 683 -15.62 21.47 -11.25
C VAL A 683 -14.15 21.68 -11.58
N VAL A 684 -13.69 22.93 -11.55
CA VAL A 684 -12.28 23.27 -11.82
C VAL A 684 -11.39 22.68 -10.72
N ARG A 685 -11.76 22.86 -9.44
CA ARG A 685 -11.04 22.24 -8.32
C ARG A 685 -10.91 20.72 -8.48
N ARG A 686 -12.00 20.06 -8.85
CA ARG A 686 -12.01 18.61 -9.06
C ARG A 686 -11.03 18.19 -10.14
N ALA A 687 -11.07 18.85 -11.30
CA ALA A 687 -10.15 18.56 -12.40
C ALA A 687 -8.68 18.76 -12.02
N LEU A 688 -8.38 19.80 -11.23
CA LEU A 688 -7.02 20.05 -10.72
C LEU A 688 -6.58 18.98 -9.71
N ASN A 689 -7.44 18.61 -8.76
CA ASN A 689 -7.15 17.55 -7.80
C ASN A 689 -6.94 16.19 -8.49
N ASP A 690 -7.72 15.89 -9.53
CA ASP A 690 -7.56 14.67 -10.33
C ASP A 690 -6.20 14.65 -11.05
N ARG A 691 -5.73 15.79 -11.56
CA ARG A 691 -4.35 15.92 -12.12
C ARG A 691 -3.28 15.69 -11.05
N ILE A 692 -3.44 16.27 -9.86
CA ILE A 692 -2.50 16.10 -8.73
C ILE A 692 -2.42 14.62 -8.31
N MET A 693 -3.55 13.94 -8.18
CA MET A 693 -3.59 12.52 -7.78
C MET A 693 -2.88 11.60 -8.76
N LYS A 694 -2.92 11.94 -10.05
CA LYS A 694 -2.37 11.10 -11.11
C LYS A 694 -0.83 11.09 -11.15
N VAL A 695 -0.18 12.12 -10.59
CA VAL A 695 1.28 12.31 -10.65
C VAL A 695 2.03 11.06 -10.18
N GLU A 696 1.64 10.49 -9.04
CA GLU A 696 2.28 9.30 -8.48
C GLU A 696 2.07 8.06 -9.37
N TYR A 697 0.85 7.88 -9.86
CA TYR A 697 0.49 6.75 -10.73
C TYR A 697 1.22 6.78 -12.06
N ASP A 698 1.40 7.95 -12.66
CA ASP A 698 2.06 8.09 -13.96
C ASP A 698 3.57 7.79 -13.91
N PHE A 699 4.16 7.61 -12.72
CA PHE A 699 5.51 7.08 -12.55
C PHE A 699 5.58 5.54 -12.46
N LEU A 700 4.45 4.84 -12.52
CA LEU A 700 4.42 3.41 -12.81
C LEU A 700 4.71 3.17 -14.29
N SER A 701 5.73 2.38 -14.61
CA SER A 701 6.01 2.02 -16.00
C SER A 701 4.79 1.34 -16.64
N PRO A 702 4.20 1.92 -17.70
CA PRO A 702 3.04 1.35 -18.39
C PRO A 702 3.43 0.21 -19.34
N TYR A 703 4.73 0.00 -19.56
CA TYR A 703 5.28 -0.96 -20.52
C TYR A 703 5.47 -2.37 -19.93
N LEU A 704 5.21 -2.53 -18.64
CA LEU A 704 5.42 -3.78 -17.92
C LEU A 704 4.10 -4.34 -17.42
N SER A 705 3.96 -5.65 -17.56
CA SER A 705 2.83 -6.41 -17.02
C SER A 705 2.89 -6.42 -15.49
N PRO A 706 1.80 -6.04 -14.78
CA PRO A 706 1.73 -6.16 -13.32
C PRO A 706 1.89 -7.60 -12.81
N LYS A 707 1.63 -8.61 -13.66
CA LYS A 707 1.83 -10.02 -13.32
C LYS A 707 3.32 -10.39 -13.25
N ASP A 708 4.10 -9.92 -14.21
CA ASP A 708 5.52 -10.30 -14.34
C ASP A 708 6.43 -9.36 -13.54
N THR A 709 6.04 -8.10 -13.41
CA THR A 709 6.76 -7.09 -12.63
C THR A 709 5.73 -6.23 -11.90
N PRO A 710 5.24 -6.65 -10.71
CA PRO A 710 4.20 -5.93 -9.99
C PRO A 710 4.65 -4.53 -9.54
N PHE A 711 5.91 -4.38 -9.12
CA PHE A 711 6.45 -3.14 -8.56
C PHE A 711 7.00 -2.22 -9.65
N ARG A 712 6.09 -1.62 -10.44
CA ARG A 712 6.37 -0.89 -11.69
C ARG A 712 6.87 0.54 -11.50
N HIS A 713 6.86 1.08 -10.29
CA HIS A 713 7.28 2.46 -10.02
C HIS A 713 8.76 2.70 -10.37
N ILE A 714 9.10 3.72 -11.15
CA ILE A 714 10.49 3.92 -11.61
C ILE A 714 11.45 4.37 -10.49
N PHE A 715 10.94 5.06 -9.47
CA PHE A 715 11.71 5.46 -8.28
C PHE A 715 11.77 4.38 -7.19
N PHE A 716 10.61 3.82 -6.82
CA PHE A 716 10.46 2.98 -5.62
C PHE A 716 10.18 1.51 -5.92
N GLY A 717 10.03 1.14 -7.19
CA GLY A 717 9.77 -0.23 -7.61
C GLY A 717 11.00 -1.12 -7.54
N LYS A 718 10.84 -2.35 -8.03
CA LYS A 718 11.95 -3.32 -8.15
C LYS A 718 11.95 -3.91 -9.55
N GLY A 719 13.09 -3.84 -10.23
CA GLY A 719 13.26 -4.34 -11.59
C GLY A 719 14.20 -3.49 -12.43
N SER A 720 14.44 -3.94 -13.65
CA SER A 720 15.35 -3.28 -14.60
C SER A 720 14.87 -1.89 -15.03
N HIS A 721 13.56 -1.63 -15.02
CA HIS A 721 12.94 -0.35 -15.39
C HIS A 721 13.16 0.79 -14.39
N THR A 722 13.75 0.51 -13.24
CA THR A 722 13.96 1.51 -12.19
C THR A 722 15.14 2.42 -12.49
N LEU A 723 15.07 3.67 -12.03
CA LEU A 723 16.17 4.65 -12.12
C LEU A 723 17.43 4.16 -11.40
N GLN A 724 17.25 3.48 -10.27
CA GLN A 724 18.35 2.89 -9.51
C GLN A 724 19.04 1.74 -10.26
N SER A 725 18.27 0.85 -10.91
CA SER A 725 18.85 -0.21 -11.74
C SER A 725 19.61 0.33 -12.96
N LEU A 726 19.09 1.39 -13.59
CA LEU A 726 19.82 2.10 -14.65
C LEU A 726 21.15 2.66 -14.13
N LEU A 727 21.16 3.29 -12.94
CA LEU A 727 22.37 3.83 -12.33
C LEU A 727 23.42 2.75 -12.06
N GLU A 728 22.99 1.61 -11.51
CA GLU A 728 23.87 0.46 -11.23
C GLU A 728 24.48 -0.09 -12.51
N ASN A 729 23.70 -0.22 -13.59
CA ASN A 729 24.21 -0.69 -14.87
C ASN A 729 25.19 0.31 -15.51
N LEU A 730 24.95 1.62 -15.35
CA LEU A 730 25.89 2.66 -15.77
C LEU A 730 27.20 2.63 -14.97
N GLN A 731 27.15 2.33 -13.67
CA GLN A 731 28.34 2.15 -12.84
C GLN A 731 29.23 1.00 -13.34
N LEU A 732 28.61 -0.08 -13.82
CA LEU A 732 29.33 -1.24 -14.38
C LEU A 732 30.16 -0.88 -15.63
N LEU A 733 29.77 0.14 -16.40
CA LEU A 733 30.56 0.60 -17.56
C LEU A 733 31.98 1.02 -17.19
N ARG A 734 32.19 1.47 -15.94
CA ARG A 734 33.50 1.88 -15.43
C ARG A 734 34.23 0.80 -14.66
N THR A 735 33.52 -0.04 -13.93
CA THR A 735 34.13 -1.05 -13.07
C THR A 735 34.39 -2.37 -13.79
N SER A 736 33.53 -2.74 -14.74
CA SER A 736 33.55 -4.05 -15.39
C SER A 736 32.81 -3.99 -16.74
N ARG A 737 33.38 -3.24 -17.69
CA ARG A 737 32.75 -2.94 -18.99
C ARG A 737 32.25 -4.18 -19.75
N ASP A 738 32.98 -5.30 -19.67
CA ASP A 738 32.63 -6.54 -20.37
C ASP A 738 31.38 -7.24 -19.79
N SER A 739 30.95 -6.88 -18.58
CA SER A 739 29.73 -7.40 -17.95
C SER A 739 28.46 -6.67 -18.35
N VAL A 740 28.57 -5.53 -19.04
CA VAL A 740 27.41 -4.69 -19.36
C VAL A 740 26.67 -5.20 -20.59
N ASN A 741 25.42 -5.59 -20.39
CA ASN A 741 24.52 -5.90 -21.50
C ASN A 741 23.99 -4.59 -22.12
N VAL A 742 24.50 -4.25 -23.30
CA VAL A 742 24.14 -3.02 -24.04
C VAL A 742 22.66 -3.00 -24.45
N ASN A 743 22.06 -4.15 -24.77
CA ASN A 743 20.64 -4.21 -25.13
C ASN A 743 19.75 -3.92 -23.91
N MET A 744 20.10 -4.48 -22.74
CA MET A 744 19.43 -4.15 -21.49
C MET A 744 19.55 -2.66 -21.18
N LEU A 745 20.74 -2.07 -21.33
CA LEU A 745 20.93 -0.62 -21.11
C LEU A 745 20.04 0.24 -22.04
N LYS A 746 19.89 -0.15 -23.31
CA LYS A 746 18.99 0.51 -24.26
C LYS A 746 17.54 0.45 -23.80
N GLU A 747 17.07 -0.73 -23.39
CA GLU A 747 15.71 -0.94 -22.89
C GLU A 747 15.46 -0.11 -21.63
N GLN A 748 16.37 -0.14 -20.66
CA GLN A 748 16.26 0.65 -19.42
C GLN A 748 16.15 2.15 -19.71
N LEU A 749 17.02 2.67 -20.57
CA LEU A 749 17.00 4.08 -20.97
C LEU A 749 15.66 4.45 -21.64
N ALA A 750 15.17 3.59 -22.55
CA ALA A 750 13.91 3.82 -23.24
C ALA A 750 12.71 3.81 -22.28
N LEU A 751 12.61 2.79 -21.42
CA LEU A 751 11.52 2.64 -20.45
C LEU A 751 11.44 3.83 -19.50
N VAL A 752 12.57 4.22 -18.90
CA VAL A 752 12.62 5.37 -17.97
C VAL A 752 12.26 6.67 -18.69
N THR A 753 12.86 6.92 -19.85
CA THR A 753 12.63 8.17 -20.61
C THR A 753 11.16 8.31 -21.01
N TRP A 754 10.57 7.27 -21.57
CA TRP A 754 9.18 7.30 -22.00
C TRP A 754 8.19 7.31 -20.84
N THR A 755 8.54 6.74 -19.69
CA THR A 755 7.70 6.85 -18.48
C THR A 755 7.68 8.30 -17.98
N ILE A 756 8.84 8.96 -17.89
CA ILE A 756 8.91 10.38 -17.47
C ILE A 756 8.20 11.29 -18.48
N LYS A 757 8.38 11.07 -19.79
CA LYS A 757 7.67 11.83 -20.83
C LYS A 757 6.16 11.58 -20.77
N GLY A 758 5.74 10.33 -20.52
CA GLY A 758 4.35 9.98 -20.31
C GLY A 758 3.73 10.72 -19.12
N ALA A 759 4.45 10.76 -17.99
CA ALA A 759 4.04 11.51 -16.80
C ALA A 759 3.95 13.02 -17.07
N ALA A 760 4.91 13.59 -17.81
CA ALA A 760 4.86 14.99 -18.22
C ALA A 760 3.61 15.27 -19.06
N ASN A 761 3.39 14.48 -20.11
CA ASN A 761 2.25 14.64 -21.03
C ASN A 761 0.90 14.46 -20.33
N ALA A 762 0.81 13.54 -19.38
CA ALA A 762 -0.40 13.29 -18.61
C ALA A 762 -0.73 14.40 -17.61
N LEU A 763 0.28 15.15 -17.17
CA LEU A 763 0.11 16.28 -16.26
C LEU A 763 -0.34 17.56 -16.97
N VAL A 764 -0.07 17.66 -18.28
CA VAL A 764 -0.60 18.73 -19.14
C VAL A 764 -2.12 18.63 -19.20
N GLY A 765 -2.81 19.75 -18.97
CA GLY A 765 -4.28 19.77 -18.87
C GLY A 765 -4.96 19.38 -20.18
N ASP A 766 -4.58 20.04 -21.28
CA ASP A 766 -5.14 19.80 -22.60
C ASP A 766 -4.17 19.08 -23.54
N ILE A 767 -4.68 18.15 -24.36
CA ILE A 767 -3.88 17.36 -25.29
C ILE A 767 -3.13 18.27 -26.29
N TRP A 768 -3.69 19.41 -26.66
CA TRP A 768 -3.09 20.37 -27.60
C TRP A 768 -1.94 21.18 -27.00
N ASP A 769 -1.83 21.21 -25.66
CA ASP A 769 -0.72 21.85 -24.94
C ASP A 769 0.49 20.92 -24.81
N THR A 770 0.37 19.67 -25.29
CA THR A 770 1.52 18.75 -25.32
C THR A 770 2.54 19.19 -26.35
N ASP A 771 3.71 19.61 -25.85
CA ASP A 771 4.87 19.93 -26.66
C ASP A 771 5.47 18.64 -27.25
N ASN A 772 5.17 18.42 -28.53
CA ASN A 772 5.67 17.29 -29.31
C ASN A 772 6.90 17.67 -30.16
N GLU A 773 7.34 18.93 -30.13
CA GLU A 773 8.60 19.33 -30.75
C GLU A 773 9.77 19.03 -29.81
N PHE A 774 10.70 18.21 -30.29
CA PHE A 774 11.93 17.84 -29.59
C PHE A 774 13.12 18.67 -30.05
#